data_AF-A0A484M3V9-F1
#
_entry.id   AF-A0A484M3V9-F1
#
_cell.length_a   1.000
_cell.length_b   1.000
_cell.length_c   1.000
_cell.angle_alpha   90.00
_cell.angle_beta   90.00
_cell.angle_gamma   90.00
#
_symmetry.space_group_name_H-M   'P 1'
#
loop_
_entity.id
_entity.type
_entity.pdbx_description
1 polymer ?
#
loop_
_entity_poly.entity_id
_entity_poly.type
_entity_poly.pdbx_seq_one_letter_code
_entity_poly.pdbx_strand_id
1 'polypeptide(L)'
;MTFFNTIFFFKQLWIIATFTSLFLFLLNYHATPPSSVFHRPSSVNPTATATAASHIVFAIASSAKTFEKRKDYVRVWYTPNTTRAYLFLDRQLNNGTETDPTLPPVLVHESTDGFPYNNSKGDRSAVAMSRMVKAVTSALRNESEVRWYVFGDDDTVFVVDNVVSTLSAYDHEEWYYVGGISESYEQNAYFSFEMGYGGGGFALSRGLAEVLAGVVDSCIVRYPQLYGSDARIFSCLAELGVGLTHEPGFHQVDLWGNLFGLLTSHPQSLLLSLHHLDGVQPLFPNMSRLQALHRLFTAARADPARISQQTVCYDPNRSLSVSLAWGYTVQIYEENRPLPDLLQPLQTFHPWNREKRTPRFMFKTRRVSSHPCRRPLVLFLDRVESDGGPGGAVRTRYTRQRHLKRCFRNLDLAHLQTVNVYSNKLDVRVKAPQRRQCCDISSSWDESMDIRIRSCGRDELTAIHHHHYYYSPKTIFLLSSSLLAIFLLSSFLLLPDSALSFLLRGSASASQRHAPLPPPLSLRHVVFGIASNANSWRRRKEYVKLWWRPAEMRGCVFLERENATSASDNDTALLPPVCVSGDTSRFRYTYGATGKGTPSAIRVARVVSETVALNHTGVRWFVFGDDDTVFFPENLVKTLSKYDHGLWYYIGANSESHAQNKFFSYGMAFGGAGFAISYPLAKVLARVLDSCLERYPHLYGSDARIHACLSELGISLTLEPGFHQLDVQGNVFGLLAAHPVRPLVSLHHMDVLFSIFPHMTIIKSLRHLYAAAAVDPHRILQQTVCYDRWFSWTVSVSWGYAVQVFGNHVRLPEALRVQQSYMPWKKGGKGMVYDFDTWDFNPDPCRRQPIFFFTNASSAAAGDRVSTVYRKMTKEKCRFDLASPRKLEEIKVHSHKLVLDRNQLLAPRRQCCDVLASTSERVMEIEIRECKEDEITFLQQ
;
A
#
# COMPACT_ATOMS: atom_id res chain seq x y z
N MET A 1 69.86 -33.19 -27.00
CA MET A 1 69.42 -31.95 -26.34
C MET A 1 67.88 -31.91 -26.29
N THR A 2 67.28 -32.96 -25.71
CA THR A 2 65.85 -33.29 -25.82
C THR A 2 65.26 -33.82 -24.51
N PHE A 3 66.00 -33.72 -23.40
CA PHE A 3 65.53 -34.16 -22.07
C PHE A 3 65.25 -32.99 -21.10
N PHE A 4 65.78 -31.79 -21.37
CA PHE A 4 65.56 -30.60 -20.54
C PHE A 4 64.28 -29.80 -20.90
N ASN A 5 63.81 -29.87 -22.15
CA ASN A 5 62.57 -29.17 -22.56
C ASN A 5 61.29 -29.86 -22.08
N THR A 6 61.31 -31.18 -21.88
CA THR A 6 60.14 -31.93 -21.41
C THR A 6 59.84 -31.62 -19.94
N ILE A 7 60.87 -31.46 -19.10
CA ILE A 7 60.71 -31.11 -17.68
C ILE A 7 60.22 -29.66 -17.51
N PHE A 8 60.66 -28.75 -18.40
CA PHE A 8 60.20 -27.35 -18.38
C PHE A 8 58.73 -27.22 -18.81
N PHE A 9 58.31 -28.00 -19.82
CA PHE A 9 56.94 -28.03 -20.30
C PHE A 9 55.98 -28.65 -19.28
N PHE A 10 56.39 -29.75 -18.61
CA PHE A 10 55.60 -30.36 -17.54
C PHE A 10 55.50 -29.45 -16.30
N LYS A 11 56.54 -28.70 -15.94
CA LYS A 11 56.47 -27.69 -14.87
C LYS A 11 55.51 -26.55 -15.21
N GLN A 12 55.52 -26.05 -16.44
CA GLN A 12 54.58 -25.00 -16.86
C GLN A 12 53.13 -25.50 -16.90
N LEU A 13 52.89 -26.72 -17.38
CA LEU A 13 51.56 -27.35 -17.32
C LEU A 13 51.08 -27.56 -15.88
N TRP A 14 51.97 -27.96 -14.97
CA TRP A 14 51.63 -28.09 -13.54
C TRP A 14 51.34 -26.75 -12.88
N ILE A 15 52.09 -25.70 -13.22
CA ILE A 15 51.84 -24.34 -12.71
C ILE A 15 50.52 -23.80 -13.26
N ILE A 16 50.22 -24.00 -14.55
CA ILE A 16 48.95 -23.56 -15.14
C ILE A 16 47.78 -24.35 -14.56
N ALA A 17 47.92 -25.67 -14.36
CA ALA A 17 46.89 -26.53 -13.76
C ALA A 17 46.65 -26.19 -12.28
N THR A 18 47.70 -25.88 -11.52
CA THR A 18 47.57 -25.44 -10.11
C THR A 18 46.99 -24.04 -10.02
N PHE A 19 47.35 -23.10 -10.90
CA PHE A 19 46.73 -21.78 -10.96
C PHE A 19 45.27 -21.81 -11.42
N THR A 20 44.91 -22.65 -12.41
CA THR A 20 43.51 -22.81 -12.81
C THR A 20 42.70 -23.53 -11.74
N SER A 21 43.26 -24.52 -11.05
CA SER A 21 42.62 -25.17 -9.91
C SER A 21 42.46 -24.22 -8.72
N LEU A 22 43.46 -23.39 -8.41
CA LEU A 22 43.38 -22.36 -7.36
C LEU A 22 42.41 -21.24 -7.74
N PHE A 23 42.37 -20.83 -9.01
CA PHE A 23 41.42 -19.83 -9.52
C PHE A 23 39.99 -20.36 -9.53
N LEU A 24 39.77 -21.64 -9.89
CA LEU A 24 38.48 -22.31 -9.77
C LEU A 24 38.11 -22.56 -8.31
N PHE A 25 39.08 -22.84 -7.43
CA PHE A 25 38.87 -22.98 -5.99
C PHE A 25 38.52 -21.64 -5.35
N LEU A 26 39.15 -20.53 -5.75
CA LEU A 26 38.84 -19.17 -5.31
C LEU A 26 37.53 -18.64 -5.90
N LEU A 27 37.21 -18.98 -7.15
CA LEU A 27 35.88 -18.75 -7.74
C LEU A 27 34.82 -19.53 -6.99
N ASN A 28 35.08 -20.79 -6.60
CA ASN A 28 34.15 -21.57 -5.78
C ASN A 28 34.10 -21.12 -4.31
N TYR A 29 35.18 -20.53 -3.77
CA TYR A 29 35.21 -19.95 -2.41
C TYR A 29 34.49 -18.59 -2.36
N HIS A 30 34.50 -17.82 -3.44
CA HIS A 30 33.75 -16.57 -3.57
C HIS A 30 32.37 -16.71 -4.25
N ALA A 31 32.03 -17.89 -4.77
CA ALA A 31 30.70 -18.23 -5.27
C ALA A 31 29.75 -18.77 -4.19
N THR A 32 30.17 -18.79 -2.93
CA THR A 32 29.19 -18.75 -1.84
C THR A 32 29.01 -17.29 -1.44
N PRO A 33 27.89 -16.62 -1.81
CA PRO A 33 27.46 -15.52 -0.97
C PRO A 33 27.38 -16.08 0.46
N PRO A 34 27.69 -15.30 1.51
CA PRO A 34 27.28 -15.73 2.84
C PRO A 34 25.81 -16.06 2.68
N SER A 35 25.45 -17.32 2.97
CA SER A 35 24.07 -17.70 3.11
C SER A 35 23.54 -16.66 4.09
N SER A 36 22.77 -15.69 3.59
CA SER A 36 21.97 -14.87 4.46
C SER A 36 21.10 -15.91 5.13
N VAL A 37 21.51 -16.30 6.34
CA VAL A 37 20.70 -17.10 7.24
C VAL A 37 19.46 -16.24 7.39
N PHE A 38 18.47 -16.56 6.56
CA PHE A 38 17.14 -16.04 6.70
C PHE A 38 16.72 -16.55 8.06
N HIS A 39 16.80 -15.68 9.05
CA HIS A 39 16.07 -15.90 10.26
C HIS A 39 14.60 -16.06 9.84
N ARG A 40 14.10 -17.30 9.91
CA ARG A 40 12.68 -17.52 10.20
C ARG A 40 12.38 -16.57 11.37
N PRO A 41 11.43 -15.63 11.24
CA PRO A 41 10.94 -14.94 12.41
C PRO A 41 10.35 -16.01 13.33
N SER A 42 11.04 -16.26 14.43
CA SER A 42 10.58 -17.12 15.51
C SER A 42 9.42 -16.43 16.22
N SER A 43 8.21 -16.70 15.74
CA SER A 43 6.99 -16.87 16.56
C SER A 43 5.83 -17.26 15.63
N VAL A 44 5.92 -18.44 15.03
CA VAL A 44 4.72 -19.16 14.59
C VAL A 44 4.82 -20.51 15.27
N ASN A 45 3.79 -20.85 16.04
CA ASN A 45 3.66 -22.17 16.66
C ASN A 45 3.99 -23.25 15.61
N PRO A 46 4.93 -24.17 15.89
CA PRO A 46 5.33 -25.20 14.93
C PRO A 46 4.22 -26.24 14.62
N THR A 47 3.00 -26.02 15.13
CA THR A 47 1.81 -26.87 14.95
C THR A 47 0.77 -26.29 13.99
N ALA A 48 0.89 -25.05 13.50
CA ALA A 48 -0.09 -24.47 12.58
C ALA A 48 0.21 -24.87 11.13
N THR A 49 -0.63 -25.72 10.53
CA THR A 49 -0.59 -26.04 9.09
C THR A 49 -0.78 -24.78 8.26
N ALA A 50 -0.11 -24.66 7.12
CA ALA A 50 -0.30 -23.51 6.22
C ALA A 50 -1.76 -23.38 5.77
N THR A 51 -2.26 -22.15 5.61
CA THR A 51 -3.61 -21.91 5.07
C THR A 51 -3.69 -22.48 3.66
N ALA A 52 -4.80 -23.16 3.37
CA ALA A 52 -5.06 -23.92 2.15
C ALA A 52 -6.50 -23.67 1.72
N ALA A 53 -6.89 -24.06 0.50
CA ALA A 53 -8.25 -23.85 0.00
C ALA A 53 -9.32 -24.50 0.89
N SER A 54 -9.02 -25.64 1.52
CA SER A 54 -9.92 -26.31 2.47
C SER A 54 -10.18 -25.55 3.77
N HIS A 55 -9.33 -24.58 4.10
CA HIS A 55 -9.50 -23.71 5.27
C HIS A 55 -10.37 -22.47 4.96
N ILE A 56 -10.82 -22.29 3.72
CA ILE A 56 -11.52 -21.09 3.24
C ILE A 56 -12.89 -21.49 2.71
N VAL A 57 -13.93 -20.77 3.14
CA VAL A 57 -15.31 -20.98 2.69
C VAL A 57 -15.76 -19.81 1.83
N PHE A 58 -16.18 -20.09 0.60
CA PHE A 58 -16.75 -19.09 -0.30
C PHE A 58 -18.28 -19.09 -0.20
N ALA A 59 -18.89 -17.99 0.24
CA ALA A 59 -20.32 -17.79 0.30
C ALA A 59 -20.78 -16.86 -0.84
N ILE A 60 -21.54 -17.41 -1.78
CA ILE A 60 -21.91 -16.73 -3.02
C ILE A 60 -23.38 -16.31 -2.96
N ALA A 61 -23.62 -15.00 -2.92
CA ALA A 61 -24.94 -14.39 -2.91
C ALA A 61 -25.60 -14.46 -4.30
N SER A 62 -26.86 -14.90 -4.34
CA SER A 62 -27.65 -14.91 -5.57
C SER A 62 -29.16 -15.03 -5.30
N SER A 63 -29.96 -15.10 -6.37
CA SER A 63 -31.35 -15.54 -6.36
C SER A 63 -31.51 -16.75 -7.28
N ALA A 64 -32.43 -17.66 -6.97
CA ALA A 64 -32.76 -18.81 -7.82
C ALA A 64 -33.13 -18.39 -9.26
N LYS A 65 -33.65 -17.17 -9.43
CA LYS A 65 -34.01 -16.60 -10.74
C LYS A 65 -32.79 -16.16 -11.57
N THR A 66 -31.82 -15.50 -10.94
CA THR A 66 -30.63 -14.95 -11.64
C THR A 66 -29.52 -15.98 -11.76
N PHE A 67 -29.38 -16.84 -10.76
CA PHE A 67 -28.33 -17.86 -10.69
C PHE A 67 -28.30 -18.73 -11.94
N GLU A 68 -29.46 -19.10 -12.46
CA GLU A 68 -29.53 -20.03 -13.59
C GLU A 68 -28.95 -19.47 -14.89
N LYS A 69 -28.82 -18.15 -15.00
CA LYS A 69 -28.14 -17.46 -16.10
C LYS A 69 -26.65 -17.23 -15.85
N ARG A 70 -26.20 -17.35 -14.60
CA ARG A 70 -24.87 -16.96 -14.12
C ARG A 70 -24.02 -18.11 -13.58
N LYS A 71 -24.62 -19.29 -13.36
CA LYS A 71 -23.94 -20.48 -12.83
C LYS A 71 -22.66 -20.86 -13.55
N ASP A 72 -22.55 -20.56 -14.85
CA ASP A 72 -21.34 -20.83 -15.63
C ASP A 72 -20.15 -19.97 -15.20
N TYR A 73 -20.37 -18.78 -14.63
CA TYR A 73 -19.30 -17.98 -14.00
C TYR A 73 -18.72 -18.68 -12.78
N VAL A 74 -19.58 -19.27 -11.94
CA VAL A 74 -19.15 -20.04 -10.77
C VAL A 74 -18.33 -21.27 -11.19
N ARG A 75 -18.77 -21.98 -12.25
CA ARG A 75 -18.05 -23.16 -12.79
C ARG A 75 -16.64 -22.85 -13.30
N VAL A 76 -16.31 -21.59 -13.59
CA VAL A 76 -14.96 -21.24 -14.06
C VAL A 76 -13.91 -21.45 -12.96
N TRP A 77 -14.27 -21.18 -11.71
CA TRP A 77 -13.33 -21.14 -10.59
C TRP A 77 -13.63 -22.14 -9.47
N TYR A 78 -14.90 -22.55 -9.32
CA TYR A 78 -15.27 -23.58 -8.38
C TYR A 78 -14.76 -24.94 -8.85
N THR A 79 -14.02 -25.62 -7.99
CA THR A 79 -13.54 -26.98 -8.24
C THR A 79 -14.11 -27.91 -7.17
N PRO A 80 -14.85 -28.96 -7.55
CA PRO A 80 -15.48 -29.87 -6.59
C PRO A 80 -14.42 -30.56 -5.71
N ASN A 81 -14.75 -30.81 -4.45
CA ASN A 81 -13.89 -31.44 -3.43
C ASN A 81 -12.63 -30.66 -3.02
N THR A 82 -12.24 -29.60 -3.73
CA THR A 82 -11.07 -28.77 -3.37
C THR A 82 -11.47 -27.39 -2.88
N THR A 83 -12.50 -26.78 -3.48
CA THR A 83 -13.05 -25.50 -3.08
C THR A 83 -14.27 -25.71 -2.20
N ARG A 84 -14.27 -25.19 -0.96
CA ARG A 84 -15.45 -25.15 -0.10
C ARG A 84 -16.27 -23.93 -0.44
N ALA A 85 -17.49 -24.11 -0.94
CA ALA A 85 -18.36 -23.01 -1.29
C ALA A 85 -19.82 -23.34 -1.01
N TYR A 86 -20.65 -22.30 -0.85
CA TYR A 86 -22.09 -22.38 -0.70
C TYR A 86 -22.77 -21.30 -1.55
N LEU A 87 -23.87 -21.66 -2.20
CA LEU A 87 -24.75 -20.73 -2.88
C LEU A 87 -25.85 -20.28 -1.92
N PHE A 88 -25.94 -18.99 -1.63
CA PHE A 88 -26.94 -18.42 -0.75
C PHE A 88 -28.12 -17.90 -1.58
N LEU A 89 -29.26 -18.61 -1.56
CA LEU A 89 -30.40 -18.36 -2.44
C LEU A 89 -31.69 -18.02 -1.68
N ASP A 90 -32.63 -17.40 -2.38
CA ASP A 90 -33.99 -17.08 -1.91
C ASP A 90 -34.93 -18.28 -1.84
N ARG A 91 -34.65 -19.33 -2.62
CA ARG A 91 -35.38 -20.59 -2.63
C ARG A 91 -34.57 -21.70 -3.28
N GLN A 92 -35.03 -22.93 -3.11
CA GLN A 92 -34.45 -24.08 -3.80
C GLN A 92 -34.62 -23.95 -5.33
N LEU A 93 -33.65 -24.47 -6.08
CA LEU A 93 -33.71 -24.51 -7.55
C LEU A 93 -34.67 -25.61 -8.00
N ASN A 94 -35.58 -25.29 -8.91
CA ASN A 94 -36.66 -26.18 -9.37
C ASN A 94 -36.18 -27.49 -10.03
N ASN A 95 -34.91 -27.57 -10.47
CA ASN A 95 -34.34 -28.68 -11.24
C ASN A 95 -33.20 -29.43 -10.52
N GLY A 96 -33.16 -29.42 -9.17
CA GLY A 96 -32.29 -30.33 -8.42
C GLY A 96 -30.79 -30.15 -8.66
N THR A 97 -30.22 -29.01 -8.24
CA THR A 97 -28.75 -28.91 -8.07
C THR A 97 -28.21 -29.82 -6.96
N GLU A 98 -29.07 -30.54 -6.23
CA GLU A 98 -28.63 -31.64 -5.35
C GLU A 98 -27.83 -32.72 -6.10
N THR A 99 -27.85 -32.74 -7.45
CA THR A 99 -27.10 -33.72 -8.27
C THR A 99 -26.00 -33.16 -9.19
N ASP A 100 -25.80 -31.84 -9.30
CA ASP A 100 -24.71 -31.30 -10.14
C ASP A 100 -23.45 -31.04 -9.31
N PRO A 101 -22.45 -31.95 -9.32
CA PRO A 101 -21.26 -31.78 -8.50
C PRO A 101 -20.41 -30.60 -8.96
N THR A 102 -20.66 -30.01 -10.14
CA THR A 102 -19.92 -28.86 -10.68
C THR A 102 -20.37 -27.53 -10.09
N LEU A 103 -21.37 -27.52 -9.21
CA LEU A 103 -21.87 -26.34 -8.53
C LEU A 103 -21.80 -26.52 -7.01
N PRO A 104 -21.63 -25.43 -6.25
CA PRO A 104 -21.65 -25.51 -4.79
C PRO A 104 -23.04 -25.90 -4.25
N PRO A 105 -23.11 -26.52 -3.07
CA PRO A 105 -24.37 -26.77 -2.38
C PRO A 105 -25.14 -25.47 -2.09
N VAL A 106 -26.46 -25.58 -2.06
CA VAL A 106 -27.38 -24.45 -1.82
C VAL A 106 -27.71 -24.32 -0.34
N LEU A 107 -27.65 -23.09 0.17
CA LEU A 107 -28.17 -22.69 1.47
C LEU A 107 -29.27 -21.66 1.24
N VAL A 108 -30.52 -22.03 1.56
CA VAL A 108 -31.67 -21.13 1.40
C VAL A 108 -31.76 -20.20 2.60
N HIS A 109 -31.91 -18.90 2.36
CA HIS A 109 -31.99 -17.93 3.44
C HIS A 109 -33.34 -18.00 4.17
N GLU A 110 -33.32 -17.78 5.48
CA GLU A 110 -34.53 -17.67 6.30
C GLU A 110 -35.37 -16.44 5.90
N SER A 111 -36.64 -16.39 6.33
CA SER A 111 -37.46 -15.19 6.16
C SER A 111 -36.85 -13.99 6.88
N THR A 112 -36.97 -12.82 6.25
CA THR A 112 -36.52 -11.53 6.80
C THR A 112 -37.66 -10.53 6.96
N ASP A 113 -38.91 -11.00 6.98
CA ASP A 113 -40.10 -10.14 7.06
C ASP A 113 -40.11 -9.30 8.36
N GLY A 114 -39.55 -9.84 9.44
CA GLY A 114 -39.42 -9.15 10.74
C GLY A 114 -38.34 -8.05 10.79
N PHE A 115 -37.49 -7.93 9.77
CA PHE A 115 -36.45 -6.90 9.72
C PHE A 115 -36.94 -5.64 8.99
N PRO A 116 -36.63 -4.44 9.51
CA PRO A 116 -37.06 -3.19 8.89
C PRO A 116 -36.25 -2.88 7.62
N TYR A 117 -36.93 -2.39 6.58
CA TYR A 117 -36.31 -1.90 5.35
C TYR A 117 -37.15 -0.74 4.81
N ASN A 118 -36.57 0.46 4.72
CA ASN A 118 -37.29 1.67 4.32
C ASN A 118 -36.59 2.44 3.19
N ASN A 119 -35.59 1.84 2.53
CA ASN A 119 -34.96 2.44 1.37
C ASN A 119 -35.78 2.14 0.10
N SER A 120 -36.35 3.16 -0.53
CA SER A 120 -37.18 3.00 -1.73
C SER A 120 -36.40 2.77 -3.02
N LYS A 121 -35.06 2.91 -3.01
CA LYS A 121 -34.20 2.77 -4.19
C LYS A 121 -33.55 1.38 -4.30
N GLY A 122 -33.54 0.59 -3.23
CA GLY A 122 -32.96 -0.75 -3.22
C GLY A 122 -34.01 -1.85 -3.08
N ASP A 123 -33.55 -3.08 -2.96
CA ASP A 123 -34.39 -4.28 -2.82
C ASP A 123 -34.30 -4.87 -1.40
N ARG A 124 -35.43 -5.38 -0.88
CA ARG A 124 -35.50 -5.97 0.48
C ARG A 124 -34.61 -7.20 0.62
N SER A 125 -34.32 -7.91 -0.47
CA SER A 125 -33.36 -9.03 -0.49
C SER A 125 -31.99 -8.65 0.08
N ALA A 126 -31.60 -7.36 0.05
CA ALA A 126 -30.38 -6.88 0.70
C ALA A 126 -30.31 -7.20 2.19
N VAL A 127 -31.46 -7.29 2.88
CA VAL A 127 -31.54 -7.69 4.29
C VAL A 127 -31.17 -9.16 4.46
N ALA A 128 -31.69 -10.03 3.60
CA ALA A 128 -31.35 -11.45 3.59
C ALA A 128 -29.85 -11.64 3.28
N MET A 129 -29.32 -10.93 2.29
CA MET A 129 -27.90 -10.98 1.92
C MET A 129 -26.99 -10.53 3.07
N SER A 130 -27.36 -9.52 3.86
CA SER A 130 -26.61 -9.15 5.07
C SER A 130 -26.58 -10.24 6.15
N ARG A 131 -27.58 -11.14 6.19
CA ARG A 131 -27.60 -12.27 7.12
C ARG A 131 -26.80 -13.49 6.64
N MET A 132 -26.25 -13.45 5.43
CA MET A 132 -25.42 -14.53 4.87
C MET A 132 -24.23 -14.86 5.78
N VAL A 133 -23.58 -13.84 6.37
CA VAL A 133 -22.49 -14.05 7.33
C VAL A 133 -22.94 -14.94 8.48
N LYS A 134 -24.07 -14.58 9.14
CA LYS A 134 -24.62 -15.37 10.24
C LYS A 134 -24.99 -16.78 9.80
N ALA A 135 -25.66 -16.93 8.66
CA ALA A 135 -26.11 -18.22 8.17
C ALA A 135 -24.94 -19.19 7.91
N VAL A 136 -23.93 -18.74 7.16
CA VAL A 136 -22.79 -19.57 6.78
C VAL A 136 -21.89 -19.87 7.99
N THR A 137 -21.60 -18.87 8.83
CA THR A 137 -20.79 -19.08 10.03
C THR A 137 -21.50 -20.00 11.03
N SER A 138 -22.83 -19.89 11.19
CA SER A 138 -23.58 -20.78 12.07
C SER A 138 -23.62 -22.22 11.54
N ALA A 139 -23.80 -22.39 10.22
CA ALA A 139 -23.80 -23.71 9.58
C ALA A 139 -22.46 -24.45 9.74
N LEU A 140 -21.36 -23.71 9.86
CA LEU A 140 -19.99 -24.24 9.92
C LEU A 140 -19.33 -24.06 11.28
N ARG A 141 -20.09 -23.72 12.32
CA ARG A 141 -19.55 -23.39 13.65
C ARG A 141 -18.72 -24.53 14.27
N ASN A 142 -19.07 -25.79 13.96
CA ASN A 142 -18.36 -26.96 14.46
C ASN A 142 -17.16 -27.38 13.60
N GLU A 143 -16.92 -26.70 12.47
CA GLU A 143 -15.80 -26.98 11.57
C GLU A 143 -14.56 -26.22 12.03
N SER A 144 -13.78 -26.81 12.93
CA SER A 144 -12.59 -26.17 13.54
C SER A 144 -11.49 -25.83 12.53
N GLU A 145 -11.53 -26.40 11.33
CA GLU A 145 -10.53 -26.13 10.29
C GLU A 145 -10.82 -24.85 9.46
N VAL A 146 -12.03 -24.28 9.54
CA VAL A 146 -12.38 -23.06 8.81
C VAL A 146 -11.65 -21.87 9.43
N ARG A 147 -10.89 -21.15 8.61
CA ARG A 147 -10.09 -19.98 9.02
C ARG A 147 -10.61 -18.68 8.42
N TRP A 148 -11.23 -18.76 7.24
CA TRP A 148 -11.67 -17.59 6.49
C TRP A 148 -13.02 -17.83 5.82
N TYR A 149 -13.83 -16.78 5.80
CA TYR A 149 -15.09 -16.72 5.08
C TYR A 149 -14.97 -15.64 4.00
N VAL A 150 -15.06 -16.02 2.73
CA VAL A 150 -15.02 -15.12 1.57
C VAL A 150 -16.43 -14.97 1.04
N PHE A 151 -16.90 -13.74 0.89
CA PHE A 151 -18.22 -13.42 0.38
C PHE A 151 -18.09 -12.82 -1.02
N GLY A 152 -19.00 -13.18 -1.93
CA GLY A 152 -19.03 -12.69 -3.31
C GLY A 152 -20.40 -12.86 -3.95
N ASP A 153 -20.54 -12.36 -5.18
CA ASP A 153 -21.78 -12.46 -5.97
C ASP A 153 -21.66 -13.57 -7.04
N ASP A 154 -22.78 -13.96 -7.65
CA ASP A 154 -22.83 -15.01 -8.67
C ASP A 154 -22.20 -14.63 -10.03
N ASP A 155 -21.91 -13.36 -10.26
CA ASP A 155 -21.10 -12.84 -11.36
C ASP A 155 -19.68 -12.42 -10.93
N THR A 156 -19.23 -12.85 -9.76
CA THR A 156 -17.84 -12.75 -9.29
C THR A 156 -17.06 -14.03 -9.64
N VAL A 157 -15.84 -13.85 -10.16
CA VAL A 157 -14.92 -14.95 -10.44
C VAL A 157 -13.68 -14.80 -9.58
N PHE A 158 -13.28 -15.87 -8.87
CA PHE A 158 -12.15 -15.84 -7.95
C PHE A 158 -10.94 -16.61 -8.48
N VAL A 159 -9.74 -16.04 -8.35
CA VAL A 159 -8.49 -16.80 -8.51
C VAL A 159 -8.16 -17.43 -7.15
N VAL A 160 -8.73 -18.61 -6.88
CA VAL A 160 -8.72 -19.27 -5.55
C VAL A 160 -7.32 -19.37 -4.95
N ASP A 161 -6.31 -19.77 -5.73
CA ASP A 161 -4.92 -19.87 -5.24
C ASP A 161 -4.34 -18.54 -4.77
N ASN A 162 -4.72 -17.44 -5.45
CA ASN A 162 -4.31 -16.09 -5.04
C ASN A 162 -5.06 -15.65 -3.78
N VAL A 163 -6.34 -15.98 -3.65
CA VAL A 163 -7.11 -15.75 -2.40
C VAL A 163 -6.47 -16.50 -1.23
N VAL A 164 -6.12 -17.77 -1.41
CA VAL A 164 -5.41 -18.57 -0.38
C VAL A 164 -4.07 -17.93 -0.02
N SER A 165 -3.27 -17.58 -1.02
CA SER A 165 -1.96 -16.96 -0.82
C SER A 165 -2.10 -15.65 -0.04
N THR A 166 -3.04 -14.78 -0.44
CA THR A 166 -3.28 -13.50 0.23
C THR A 166 -3.74 -13.70 1.67
N LEU A 167 -4.74 -14.55 1.92
CA LEU A 167 -5.28 -14.74 3.27
C LEU A 167 -4.32 -15.51 4.19
N SER A 168 -3.39 -16.31 3.65
CA SER A 168 -2.32 -16.95 4.43
C SER A 168 -1.36 -15.97 5.08
N ALA A 169 -1.33 -14.72 4.61
CA ALA A 169 -0.55 -13.66 5.22
C ALA A 169 -1.09 -13.28 6.60
N TYR A 170 -2.39 -13.36 6.81
CA TYR A 170 -3.08 -12.79 7.97
C TYR A 170 -3.31 -13.84 9.05
N ASP A 171 -3.29 -13.39 10.30
CA ASP A 171 -3.69 -14.24 11.42
C ASP A 171 -5.23 -14.34 11.42
N HIS A 172 -5.76 -15.54 11.35
CA HIS A 172 -7.20 -15.78 11.20
C HIS A 172 -7.96 -15.73 12.54
N GLU A 173 -7.23 -15.73 13.65
CA GLU A 173 -7.80 -15.54 14.99
C GLU A 173 -7.96 -14.05 15.32
N GLU A 174 -7.13 -13.20 14.73
CA GLU A 174 -7.25 -11.74 14.82
C GLU A 174 -8.38 -11.22 13.94
N TRP A 175 -8.79 -9.97 14.15
CA TRP A 175 -9.96 -9.40 13.48
C TRP A 175 -9.61 -8.68 12.17
N TYR A 176 -9.81 -9.37 11.04
CA TYR A 176 -9.56 -8.82 9.71
C TYR A 176 -10.82 -8.80 8.86
N TYR A 177 -11.17 -7.61 8.39
CA TYR A 177 -12.07 -7.37 7.28
C TYR A 177 -11.24 -7.03 6.05
N VAL A 178 -11.05 -7.99 5.13
CA VAL A 178 -10.15 -7.86 3.98
C VAL A 178 -10.96 -7.68 2.70
N GLY A 179 -10.66 -6.68 1.88
CA GLY A 179 -11.40 -6.46 0.63
C GLY A 179 -10.87 -5.30 -0.20
N GLY A 180 -11.53 -5.00 -1.31
CA GLY A 180 -11.20 -3.89 -2.20
C GLY A 180 -12.28 -2.81 -2.24
N ILE A 181 -11.88 -1.56 -2.49
CA ILE A 181 -12.80 -0.47 -2.82
C ILE A 181 -13.14 -0.50 -4.32
N SER A 182 -14.15 0.27 -4.74
CA SER A 182 -14.51 0.39 -6.15
C SER A 182 -13.47 1.18 -6.95
N GLU A 183 -13.26 0.79 -8.21
CA GLU A 183 -12.51 1.58 -9.19
C GLU A 183 -13.17 2.93 -9.50
N SER A 184 -14.47 3.06 -9.24
CA SER A 184 -15.24 4.29 -9.42
C SER A 184 -15.20 5.14 -8.16
N TYR A 185 -14.68 6.36 -8.31
CA TYR A 185 -14.72 7.36 -7.24
C TYR A 185 -16.16 7.64 -6.78
N GLU A 186 -17.12 7.68 -7.70
CA GLU A 186 -18.51 7.99 -7.39
C GLU A 186 -19.19 6.93 -6.53
N GLN A 187 -18.84 5.66 -6.73
CA GLN A 187 -19.37 4.57 -5.90
C GLN A 187 -18.80 4.70 -4.49
N ASN A 188 -17.49 4.91 -4.34
CA ASN A 188 -16.87 5.12 -3.03
C ASN A 188 -17.42 6.35 -2.30
N ALA A 189 -17.60 7.47 -3.00
CA ALA A 189 -18.16 8.69 -2.41
C ALA A 189 -19.64 8.55 -2.02
N TYR A 190 -20.39 7.66 -2.67
CA TYR A 190 -21.80 7.42 -2.34
C TYR A 190 -21.96 6.42 -1.18
N PHE A 191 -21.16 5.35 -1.18
CA PHE A 191 -21.22 4.29 -0.18
C PHE A 191 -20.23 4.53 0.95
N SER A 192 -18.95 4.21 0.72
CA SER A 192 -17.84 4.52 1.61
C SER A 192 -16.49 4.24 0.92
N PHE A 193 -15.46 4.98 1.29
CA PHE A 193 -14.05 4.64 1.00
C PHE A 193 -13.45 3.58 1.95
N GLU A 194 -14.19 3.17 2.97
CA GLU A 194 -13.78 2.20 4.01
C GLU A 194 -14.59 0.89 3.94
N MET A 195 -15.32 0.68 2.84
CA MET A 195 -16.15 -0.51 2.61
C MET A 195 -15.53 -1.41 1.55
N GLY A 196 -15.36 -2.69 1.88
CA GLY A 196 -15.12 -3.75 0.91
C GLY A 196 -16.42 -4.11 0.18
N TYR A 197 -16.42 -3.98 -1.14
CA TYR A 197 -17.61 -4.22 -1.97
C TYR A 197 -17.85 -5.72 -2.17
N GLY A 198 -19.10 -6.17 -1.97
CA GLY A 198 -19.51 -7.57 -2.03
C GLY A 198 -19.30 -8.18 -3.42
N GLY A 199 -19.60 -7.44 -4.48
CA GLY A 199 -19.38 -7.88 -5.85
C GLY A 199 -17.91 -8.16 -6.18
N GLY A 200 -16.99 -7.29 -5.74
CA GLY A 200 -15.56 -7.54 -5.83
C GLY A 200 -15.11 -8.65 -4.90
N GLY A 201 -15.88 -8.91 -3.85
CA GLY A 201 -15.63 -9.90 -2.83
C GLY A 201 -14.81 -9.34 -1.67
N PHE A 202 -15.09 -9.87 -0.49
CA PHE A 202 -14.37 -9.56 0.74
C PHE A 202 -14.23 -10.82 1.60
N ALA A 203 -13.25 -10.83 2.50
CA ALA A 203 -13.00 -11.92 3.43
C ALA A 203 -13.11 -11.44 4.88
N LEU A 204 -13.64 -12.29 5.74
CA LEU A 204 -13.62 -12.15 7.19
C LEU A 204 -12.78 -13.28 7.77
N SER A 205 -11.88 -12.93 8.69
CA SER A 205 -11.19 -13.93 9.53
C SER A 205 -12.19 -14.68 10.41
N ARG A 206 -11.84 -15.90 10.84
CA ARG A 206 -12.70 -16.72 11.70
C ARG A 206 -13.15 -15.97 12.94
N GLY A 207 -12.20 -15.38 13.68
CA GLY A 207 -12.51 -14.65 14.92
C GLY A 207 -13.49 -13.50 14.71
N LEU A 208 -13.35 -12.75 13.60
CA LEU A 208 -14.27 -11.66 13.27
C LEU A 208 -15.64 -12.15 12.80
N ALA A 209 -15.69 -13.21 11.99
CA ALA A 209 -16.93 -13.75 11.45
C ALA A 209 -17.83 -14.33 12.56
N GLU A 210 -17.25 -15.02 13.54
CA GLU A 210 -17.98 -15.55 14.69
C GLU A 210 -18.62 -14.44 15.53
N VAL A 211 -17.88 -13.37 15.81
CA VAL A 211 -18.39 -12.21 16.56
C VAL A 211 -19.45 -11.46 15.76
N LEU A 212 -19.20 -11.18 14.48
CA LEU A 212 -20.18 -10.51 13.61
C LEU A 212 -21.48 -11.32 13.51
N ALA A 213 -21.40 -12.64 13.35
CA ALA A 213 -22.58 -13.52 13.30
C ALA A 213 -23.45 -13.42 14.57
N GLY A 214 -22.82 -13.20 15.74
CA GLY A 214 -23.51 -12.99 17.02
C GLY A 214 -24.28 -11.67 17.10
N VAL A 215 -23.78 -10.59 16.48
CA VAL A 215 -24.34 -9.24 16.63
C VAL A 215 -25.11 -8.71 15.42
N VAL A 216 -24.95 -9.34 14.24
CA VAL A 216 -25.40 -8.79 12.95
C VAL A 216 -26.91 -8.54 12.88
N ASP A 217 -27.74 -9.41 13.47
CA ASP A 217 -29.20 -9.23 13.43
C ASP A 217 -29.61 -7.93 14.14
N SER A 218 -29.04 -7.68 15.32
CA SER A 218 -29.29 -6.43 16.07
C SER A 218 -28.81 -5.20 15.29
N CYS A 219 -27.68 -5.34 14.59
CA CYS A 219 -27.10 -4.29 13.78
C CYS A 219 -27.97 -3.95 12.57
N ILE A 220 -28.39 -4.94 11.77
CA ILE A 220 -29.20 -4.70 10.57
C ILE A 220 -30.47 -3.90 10.89
N VAL A 221 -31.10 -4.15 12.05
CA VAL A 221 -32.27 -3.40 12.53
C VAL A 221 -31.99 -1.91 12.72
N ARG A 222 -30.75 -1.50 13.03
CA ARG A 222 -30.34 -0.09 13.18
C ARG A 222 -30.12 0.64 11.85
N TYR A 223 -30.02 -0.11 10.74
CA TYR A 223 -29.69 0.41 9.41
C TYR A 223 -30.76 0.08 8.33
N PRO A 224 -32.07 0.31 8.57
CA PRO A 224 -33.12 0.01 7.59
C PRO A 224 -33.02 0.86 6.32
N GLN A 225 -32.37 2.02 6.41
CA GLN A 225 -32.24 3.01 5.33
C GLN A 225 -31.10 2.73 4.37
N LEU A 226 -30.18 1.81 4.67
CA LEU A 226 -29.05 1.54 3.79
C LEU A 226 -29.51 0.81 2.52
N TYR A 227 -28.85 1.09 1.40
CA TYR A 227 -29.24 0.58 0.08
C TYR A 227 -29.04 -0.94 -0.03
N GLY A 228 -27.79 -1.39 0.07
CA GLY A 228 -27.39 -2.78 -0.16
C GLY A 228 -26.91 -3.50 1.10
N SER A 229 -26.54 -4.76 0.95
CA SER A 229 -25.99 -5.61 2.02
C SER A 229 -24.63 -5.12 2.50
N ASP A 230 -23.78 -4.70 1.58
CA ASP A 230 -22.38 -4.37 1.84
C ASP A 230 -22.27 -3.19 2.81
N ALA A 231 -23.07 -2.15 2.57
CA ALA A 231 -23.14 -0.98 3.45
C ALA A 231 -23.61 -1.34 4.87
N ARG A 232 -24.49 -2.35 5.01
CA ARG A 232 -24.93 -2.84 6.32
C ARG A 232 -23.81 -3.61 7.01
N ILE A 233 -23.15 -4.53 6.31
CA ILE A 233 -22.01 -5.28 6.85
C ILE A 233 -20.89 -4.32 7.28
N PHE A 234 -20.52 -3.37 6.44
CA PHE A 234 -19.58 -2.30 6.78
C PHE A 234 -20.02 -1.53 8.03
N SER A 235 -21.29 -1.16 8.13
CA SER A 235 -21.80 -0.45 9.30
C SER A 235 -21.68 -1.27 10.59
N CYS A 236 -21.95 -2.58 10.53
CA CYS A 236 -21.80 -3.49 11.67
C CYS A 236 -20.32 -3.68 12.06
N LEU A 237 -19.43 -3.78 11.07
CA LEU A 237 -17.99 -3.87 11.30
C LEU A 237 -17.42 -2.58 11.91
N ALA A 238 -17.92 -1.43 11.46
CA ALA A 238 -17.59 -0.14 12.07
C ALA A 238 -18.01 -0.11 13.54
N GLU A 239 -19.21 -0.61 13.88
CA GLU A 239 -19.68 -0.75 15.28
C GLU A 239 -18.80 -1.69 16.12
N LEU A 240 -18.23 -2.74 15.53
CA LEU A 240 -17.22 -3.58 16.18
C LEU A 240 -15.83 -2.90 16.31
N GLY A 241 -15.66 -1.73 15.69
CA GLY A 241 -14.42 -0.98 15.68
C GLY A 241 -13.39 -1.45 14.64
N VAL A 242 -13.81 -2.27 13.66
CA VAL A 242 -12.95 -2.85 12.63
C VAL A 242 -13.02 -2.04 11.34
N GLY A 243 -11.86 -1.61 10.84
CA GLY A 243 -11.71 -0.94 9.55
C GLY A 243 -11.32 -1.91 8.42
N LEU A 244 -11.46 -1.45 7.18
CA LEU A 244 -11.08 -2.24 6.01
C LEU A 244 -9.56 -2.44 5.94
N THR A 245 -9.15 -3.69 5.80
CA THR A 245 -7.81 -4.08 5.36
C THR A 245 -7.84 -4.16 3.84
N HIS A 246 -7.40 -3.08 3.20
CA HIS A 246 -7.49 -2.95 1.75
C HIS A 246 -6.51 -3.87 1.01
N GLU A 247 -7.04 -4.79 0.21
CA GLU A 247 -6.30 -5.65 -0.71
C GLU A 247 -6.69 -5.31 -2.16
N PRO A 248 -5.79 -4.66 -2.93
CA PRO A 248 -6.11 -4.09 -4.25
C PRO A 248 -6.40 -5.13 -5.35
N GLY A 249 -6.30 -6.43 -5.03
CA GLY A 249 -6.59 -7.52 -5.95
C GLY A 249 -8.06 -7.92 -6.02
N PHE A 250 -8.90 -7.46 -5.10
CA PHE A 250 -10.35 -7.61 -5.18
C PHE A 250 -10.91 -6.50 -6.06
N HIS A 251 -11.53 -6.84 -7.19
CA HIS A 251 -12.05 -5.87 -8.15
C HIS A 251 -13.57 -5.91 -8.23
N GLN A 252 -14.20 -4.81 -7.85
CA GLN A 252 -15.63 -4.57 -8.04
C GLN A 252 -15.99 -4.36 -9.52
N VAL A 253 -15.04 -3.85 -10.32
CA VAL A 253 -15.17 -3.59 -11.75
C VAL A 253 -16.37 -2.69 -12.07
N ASP A 254 -16.52 -1.59 -11.33
CA ASP A 254 -17.52 -0.55 -11.63
C ASP A 254 -17.09 0.29 -12.84
N LEU A 255 -16.96 -0.38 -13.98
CA LEU A 255 -16.48 0.10 -15.27
C LEU A 255 -17.30 -0.55 -16.38
N TRP A 256 -17.50 0.16 -17.49
CA TRP A 256 -18.18 -0.37 -18.68
C TRP A 256 -17.25 -0.46 -19.88
N GLY A 257 -17.64 -1.26 -20.88
CA GLY A 257 -16.94 -1.32 -22.16
C GLY A 257 -15.76 -2.27 -22.13
N ASN A 258 -14.57 -1.82 -22.56
CA ASN A 258 -13.42 -2.69 -22.75
C ASN A 258 -12.43 -2.60 -21.56
N LEU A 259 -12.31 -3.68 -20.79
CA LEU A 259 -11.41 -3.79 -19.63
C LEU A 259 -9.92 -3.93 -19.98
N PHE A 260 -9.55 -3.97 -21.26
CA PHE A 260 -8.17 -4.15 -21.72
C PHE A 260 -7.16 -3.30 -20.94
N GLY A 261 -7.40 -2.00 -20.82
CA GLY A 261 -6.48 -1.11 -20.12
C GLY A 261 -6.33 -1.37 -18.62
N LEU A 262 -7.39 -1.85 -17.94
CA LEU A 262 -7.32 -2.22 -16.53
C LEU A 262 -6.45 -3.47 -16.36
N LEU A 263 -6.76 -4.54 -17.11
CA LEU A 263 -6.07 -5.83 -16.99
C LEU A 263 -4.63 -5.81 -17.52
N THR A 264 -4.31 -4.91 -18.47
CA THR A 264 -2.95 -4.81 -19.01
C THR A 264 -1.96 -4.01 -18.15
N SER A 265 -2.47 -3.30 -17.15
CA SER A 265 -1.69 -2.48 -16.22
C SER A 265 -2.00 -2.85 -14.77
N HIS A 266 -2.41 -4.10 -14.53
CA HIS A 266 -2.70 -4.57 -13.18
C HIS A 266 -1.44 -4.43 -12.30
N PRO A 267 -1.58 -3.95 -11.05
CA PRO A 267 -0.46 -3.78 -10.12
C PRO A 267 0.24 -5.10 -9.79
N GLN A 268 1.34 -5.02 -9.04
CA GLN A 268 2.11 -6.18 -8.59
C GLN A 268 1.41 -7.00 -7.48
N SER A 269 0.27 -6.53 -6.97
CA SER A 269 -0.59 -7.35 -6.12
C SER A 269 -1.13 -8.54 -6.90
N LEU A 270 -1.55 -9.57 -6.17
CA LEU A 270 -2.21 -10.71 -6.79
C LEU A 270 -3.60 -10.31 -7.28
N LEU A 271 -4.00 -10.74 -8.47
CA LEU A 271 -5.38 -10.62 -8.93
C LEU A 271 -6.24 -11.64 -8.17
N LEU A 272 -7.21 -11.19 -7.38
CA LEU A 272 -8.01 -12.06 -6.49
C LEU A 272 -9.38 -12.36 -7.09
N SER A 273 -10.01 -11.34 -7.68
CA SER A 273 -11.35 -11.48 -8.26
C SER A 273 -11.60 -10.50 -9.40
N LEU A 274 -12.62 -10.79 -10.20
CA LEU A 274 -13.25 -9.86 -11.14
C LEU A 274 -14.76 -9.99 -11.03
N HIS A 275 -15.47 -8.88 -11.26
CA HIS A 275 -16.93 -8.80 -11.13
C HIS A 275 -17.57 -8.07 -12.33
N HIS A 276 -18.90 -8.03 -12.39
CA HIS A 276 -19.68 -7.36 -13.45
C HIS A 276 -19.29 -7.74 -14.89
N LEU A 277 -18.87 -8.99 -15.09
CA LEU A 277 -18.39 -9.45 -16.40
C LEU A 277 -19.47 -9.45 -17.49
N ASP A 278 -20.75 -9.50 -17.12
CA ASP A 278 -21.89 -9.31 -18.03
C ASP A 278 -21.91 -7.89 -18.66
N GLY A 279 -21.46 -6.89 -17.89
CA GLY A 279 -21.48 -5.48 -18.28
C GLY A 279 -20.33 -5.05 -19.20
N VAL A 280 -19.30 -5.89 -19.35
CA VAL A 280 -18.10 -5.54 -20.11
C VAL A 280 -18.01 -6.33 -21.42
N GLN A 281 -17.15 -5.89 -22.34
CA GLN A 281 -16.86 -6.61 -23.58
C GLN A 281 -16.06 -7.89 -23.28
N PRO A 282 -16.14 -8.94 -24.12
CA PRO A 282 -15.30 -10.13 -23.97
C PRO A 282 -13.82 -9.75 -23.84
N LEU A 283 -13.11 -10.37 -22.89
CA LEU A 283 -11.71 -10.05 -22.60
C LEU A 283 -10.79 -10.34 -23.78
N PHE A 284 -11.14 -11.36 -24.58
CA PHE A 284 -10.46 -11.76 -25.79
C PHE A 284 -11.33 -11.49 -27.03
N PRO A 285 -10.73 -11.06 -28.14
CA PRO A 285 -11.46 -10.84 -29.39
C PRO A 285 -11.98 -12.16 -29.98
N ASN A 286 -13.07 -12.08 -30.75
CA ASN A 286 -13.68 -13.20 -31.47
C ASN A 286 -14.10 -14.40 -30.58
N MET A 287 -14.46 -14.13 -29.32
CA MET A 287 -14.92 -15.13 -28.36
C MET A 287 -16.14 -14.63 -27.59
N SER A 288 -16.97 -15.54 -27.10
CA SER A 288 -17.98 -15.20 -26.11
C SER A 288 -17.32 -14.79 -24.78
N ARG A 289 -18.06 -14.13 -23.89
CA ARG A 289 -17.56 -13.75 -22.55
C ARG A 289 -17.07 -14.96 -21.76
N LEU A 290 -17.84 -16.04 -21.77
CA LEU A 290 -17.51 -17.26 -21.05
C LEU A 290 -16.26 -17.95 -21.64
N GLN A 291 -16.16 -18.04 -22.98
CA GLN A 291 -14.96 -18.57 -23.64
C GLN A 291 -13.71 -17.75 -23.34
N ALA A 292 -13.84 -16.42 -23.37
CA ALA A 292 -12.77 -15.50 -23.02
C ALA A 292 -12.32 -15.68 -21.57
N LEU A 293 -13.27 -15.86 -20.65
CA LEU A 293 -13.00 -16.10 -19.24
C LEU A 293 -12.31 -17.46 -19.01
N HIS A 294 -12.78 -18.54 -19.63
CA HIS A 294 -12.10 -19.84 -19.56
C HIS A 294 -10.66 -19.76 -20.05
N ARG A 295 -10.40 -19.01 -21.14
CA ARG A 295 -9.05 -18.78 -21.64
C ARG A 295 -8.15 -18.08 -20.63
N LEU A 296 -8.65 -17.03 -19.96
CA LEU A 296 -7.91 -16.37 -18.88
C LEU A 296 -7.59 -17.34 -17.74
N PHE A 297 -8.57 -18.15 -17.33
CA PHE A 297 -8.42 -19.10 -16.23
C PHE A 297 -7.55 -20.32 -16.54
N THR A 298 -7.35 -20.65 -17.82
CA THR A 298 -6.29 -21.59 -18.22
C THR A 298 -4.90 -21.06 -17.86
N ALA A 299 -4.64 -19.76 -18.04
CA ALA A 299 -3.40 -19.15 -17.59
C ALA A 299 -3.35 -19.00 -16.06
N ALA A 300 -4.45 -18.58 -15.43
CA ALA A 300 -4.53 -18.44 -13.98
C ALA A 300 -4.23 -19.76 -13.25
N ARG A 301 -4.65 -20.92 -13.78
CA ARG A 301 -4.33 -22.23 -13.19
C ARG A 301 -2.86 -22.64 -13.37
N ALA A 302 -2.18 -22.16 -14.41
CA ALA A 302 -0.79 -22.50 -14.68
C ALA A 302 0.19 -21.71 -13.78
N ASP A 303 -0.05 -20.40 -13.62
CA ASP A 303 0.75 -19.53 -12.75
C ASP A 303 -0.15 -18.44 -12.13
N PRO A 304 -0.92 -18.79 -11.07
CA PRO A 304 -1.95 -17.91 -10.52
C PRO A 304 -1.36 -16.60 -10.01
N ALA A 305 -0.19 -16.66 -9.39
CA ALA A 305 0.50 -15.50 -8.86
C ALA A 305 0.87 -14.46 -9.93
N ARG A 306 0.97 -14.89 -11.20
CA ARG A 306 1.43 -14.07 -12.32
C ARG A 306 0.31 -13.56 -13.22
N ILE A 307 -0.91 -14.06 -13.09
CA ILE A 307 -2.02 -13.68 -13.97
C ILE A 307 -2.22 -12.16 -13.98
N SER A 308 -2.22 -11.58 -15.17
CA SER A 308 -2.31 -10.14 -15.45
C SER A 308 -1.18 -9.27 -14.88
N GLN A 309 -0.17 -9.83 -14.19
CA GLN A 309 0.97 -9.04 -13.74
C GLN A 309 1.72 -8.46 -14.92
N GLN A 310 2.00 -7.15 -14.83
CA GLN A 310 2.69 -6.41 -15.87
C GLN A 310 4.21 -6.47 -15.71
N THR A 311 4.87 -6.98 -16.75
CA THR A 311 6.32 -6.98 -16.94
C THR A 311 6.66 -6.14 -18.17
N VAL A 312 7.70 -5.31 -18.10
CA VAL A 312 8.11 -4.42 -19.20
C VAL A 312 9.53 -4.74 -19.63
N CYS A 313 9.74 -4.94 -20.92
CA CYS A 313 11.04 -5.22 -21.54
C CYS A 313 11.36 -4.13 -22.56
N TYR A 314 12.64 -3.84 -22.77
CA TYR A 314 13.10 -2.90 -23.79
C TYR A 314 14.00 -3.62 -24.79
N ASP A 315 13.76 -3.43 -26.08
CA ASP A 315 14.70 -3.81 -27.15
C ASP A 315 15.44 -2.55 -27.60
N PRO A 316 16.66 -2.30 -27.11
CA PRO A 316 17.40 -1.10 -27.46
C PRO A 316 17.82 -1.08 -28.94
N ASN A 317 18.03 -2.24 -29.56
CA ASN A 317 18.50 -2.34 -30.95
C ASN A 317 17.42 -1.87 -31.93
N ARG A 318 16.15 -2.15 -31.61
CA ARG A 318 14.98 -1.76 -32.44
C ARG A 318 14.18 -0.60 -31.84
N SER A 319 14.63 -0.05 -30.72
CA SER A 319 13.95 1.01 -29.95
C SER A 319 12.49 0.65 -29.63
N LEU A 320 12.27 -0.56 -29.13
CA LEU A 320 10.93 -1.05 -28.78
C LEU A 320 10.72 -1.08 -27.27
N SER A 321 9.49 -0.80 -26.85
CA SER A 321 9.03 -1.11 -25.49
C SER A 321 7.98 -2.19 -25.55
N VAL A 322 8.20 -3.29 -24.84
CA VAL A 322 7.27 -4.42 -24.73
C VAL A 322 6.65 -4.41 -23.36
N SER A 323 5.33 -4.25 -23.28
CA SER A 323 4.55 -4.37 -22.05
C SER A 323 3.74 -5.65 -22.09
N LEU A 324 4.14 -6.62 -21.27
CA LEU A 324 3.56 -7.94 -21.16
C LEU A 324 2.66 -8.01 -19.92
N ALA A 325 1.36 -8.21 -20.11
CA ALA A 325 0.44 -8.61 -19.06
C ALA A 325 0.26 -10.13 -19.14
N TRP A 326 0.98 -10.84 -18.28
CA TRP A 326 1.15 -12.29 -18.42
C TRP A 326 -0.19 -13.04 -18.32
N GLY A 327 -0.40 -14.02 -19.20
CA GLY A 327 -1.67 -14.75 -19.29
C GLY A 327 -2.80 -13.96 -19.95
N TYR A 328 -2.53 -12.74 -20.43
CA TYR A 328 -3.52 -11.93 -21.12
C TYR A 328 -3.02 -11.38 -22.46
N THR A 329 -2.06 -10.45 -22.47
CA THR A 329 -1.64 -9.74 -23.69
C THR A 329 -0.17 -9.31 -23.71
N VAL A 330 0.36 -9.11 -24.92
CA VAL A 330 1.64 -8.44 -25.18
C VAL A 330 1.36 -7.17 -25.99
N GLN A 331 1.84 -6.03 -25.48
CA GLN A 331 1.80 -4.74 -26.16
C GLN A 331 3.20 -4.33 -26.61
N ILE A 332 3.42 -4.07 -27.90
CA ILE A 332 4.72 -3.65 -28.44
C ILE A 332 4.62 -2.23 -29.02
N TYR A 333 5.37 -1.30 -28.44
CA TYR A 333 5.45 0.09 -28.84
C TYR A 333 6.70 0.33 -29.70
N GLU A 334 6.53 0.99 -30.84
CA GLU A 334 7.61 1.39 -31.78
C GLU A 334 8.35 2.65 -31.32
N GLU A 335 8.61 2.74 -30.01
CA GLU A 335 9.40 3.79 -29.39
C GLU A 335 9.78 3.38 -27.95
N ASN A 336 10.79 4.05 -27.40
CA ASN A 336 11.20 3.93 -26.01
C ASN A 336 10.23 4.72 -25.11
N ARG A 337 9.31 4.01 -24.46
CA ARG A 337 8.31 4.57 -23.54
C ARG A 337 8.81 4.50 -22.10
N PRO A 338 8.77 5.60 -21.34
CA PRO A 338 9.12 5.57 -19.92
C PRO A 338 8.25 4.57 -19.16
N LEU A 339 8.86 3.82 -18.23
CA LEU A 339 8.15 2.80 -17.47
C LEU A 339 6.92 3.37 -16.72
N PRO A 340 7.00 4.49 -15.98
CA PRO A 340 5.84 5.06 -15.28
C PRO A 340 4.65 5.42 -16.19
N ASP A 341 4.88 5.65 -17.48
CA ASP A 341 3.80 5.88 -18.45
C ASP A 341 3.14 4.56 -18.88
N LEU A 342 3.92 3.48 -19.02
CA LEU A 342 3.40 2.15 -19.35
C LEU A 342 2.64 1.50 -18.20
N LEU A 343 2.99 1.83 -16.95
CA LEU A 343 2.28 1.38 -15.76
C LEU A 343 0.90 2.02 -15.60
N GLN A 344 0.62 3.12 -16.31
CA GLN A 344 -0.70 3.75 -16.29
C GLN A 344 -1.69 3.00 -17.21
N PRO A 345 -2.86 2.59 -16.70
CA PRO A 345 -3.92 1.99 -17.50
C PRO A 345 -4.32 2.84 -18.70
N LEU A 346 -4.43 2.20 -19.87
CA LEU A 346 -5.08 2.81 -21.03
C LEU A 346 -6.56 2.99 -20.73
N GLN A 347 -7.12 4.17 -20.98
CA GLN A 347 -8.56 4.38 -20.79
C GLN A 347 -9.37 3.76 -21.96
N THR A 348 -9.50 2.43 -21.98
CA THR A 348 -10.34 1.68 -22.92
C THR A 348 -11.76 1.43 -22.41
N PHE A 349 -12.01 1.77 -21.14
CA PHE A 349 -13.27 1.60 -20.43
C PHE A 349 -13.94 2.94 -20.16
N HIS A 350 -15.22 2.86 -19.80
CA HIS A 350 -16.09 3.98 -19.46
C HIS A 350 -16.43 3.96 -17.96
N PRO A 351 -16.74 5.11 -17.34
CA PRO A 351 -17.19 5.15 -15.95
C PRO A 351 -18.50 4.39 -15.74
N TRP A 352 -18.70 3.90 -14.51
CA TRP A 352 -19.97 3.30 -14.08
C TRP A 352 -21.18 4.21 -14.36
N ASN A 353 -21.10 5.46 -13.93
CA ASN A 353 -22.11 6.47 -14.25
C ASN A 353 -21.92 6.98 -15.68
N ARG A 354 -22.76 6.49 -16.60
CA ARG A 354 -22.71 6.79 -18.04
C ARG A 354 -23.04 8.25 -18.38
N GLU A 355 -23.75 8.96 -17.52
CA GLU A 355 -24.14 10.36 -17.74
C GLU A 355 -23.00 11.33 -17.42
N LYS A 356 -21.97 10.88 -16.71
CA LYS A 356 -20.90 11.73 -16.22
C LYS A 356 -19.85 12.00 -17.30
N ARG A 357 -19.87 13.22 -17.84
CA ARG A 357 -18.92 13.69 -18.88
C ARG A 357 -17.45 13.69 -18.43
N THR A 358 -17.19 13.83 -17.12
CA THR A 358 -15.82 13.85 -16.55
C THR A 358 -15.68 12.78 -15.49
N PRO A 359 -15.26 11.55 -15.87
CA PRO A 359 -15.15 10.45 -14.92
C PRO A 359 -14.00 10.65 -13.94
N ARG A 360 -14.20 10.12 -12.73
CA ARG A 360 -13.20 10.04 -11.67
C ARG A 360 -12.98 8.57 -11.34
N PHE A 361 -11.74 8.13 -11.49
CA PHE A 361 -11.31 6.77 -11.19
C PHE A 361 -10.37 6.82 -9.99
N MET A 362 -10.31 5.74 -9.21
CA MET A 362 -9.34 5.57 -8.11
C MET A 362 -7.93 5.20 -8.60
N PHE A 363 -7.60 5.56 -9.83
CA PHE A 363 -6.29 5.42 -10.44
C PHE A 363 -6.12 6.44 -11.57
N LYS A 364 -4.86 6.68 -11.96
CA LYS A 364 -4.52 7.58 -13.05
C LYS A 364 -4.48 6.83 -14.38
N THR A 365 -5.27 7.28 -15.35
CA THR A 365 -5.30 6.70 -16.70
C THR A 365 -4.55 7.54 -17.72
N ARG A 366 -4.11 6.88 -18.80
CA ARG A 366 -3.60 7.54 -20.01
C ARG A 366 -4.57 7.35 -21.18
N ARG A 367 -4.68 8.36 -22.04
CA ARG A 367 -5.59 8.33 -23.18
C ARG A 367 -5.11 7.34 -24.25
N VAL A 368 -6.07 6.64 -24.87
CA VAL A 368 -5.82 5.87 -26.09
C VAL A 368 -5.57 6.84 -27.24
N SER A 369 -4.47 6.65 -27.98
CA SER A 369 -4.17 7.49 -29.15
C SER A 369 -5.27 7.39 -30.21
N SER A 370 -5.74 8.53 -30.73
CA SER A 370 -6.62 8.59 -31.90
C SER A 370 -5.89 8.19 -33.19
N HIS A 371 -4.58 8.42 -33.26
CA HIS A 371 -3.75 8.10 -34.42
C HIS A 371 -3.41 6.60 -34.42
N PRO A 372 -3.82 5.82 -35.44
CA PRO A 372 -3.59 4.37 -35.49
C PRO A 372 -2.12 3.98 -35.41
N CYS A 373 -1.24 4.78 -36.02
CA CYS A 373 0.20 4.52 -36.07
C CYS A 373 0.92 4.72 -34.72
N ARG A 374 0.26 5.34 -33.72
CA ARG A 374 0.81 5.52 -32.36
C ARG A 374 0.26 4.50 -31.36
N ARG A 375 -0.57 3.56 -31.81
CA ARG A 375 -1.06 2.45 -30.97
C ARG A 375 -0.04 1.31 -30.98
N PRO A 376 0.10 0.56 -29.88
CA PRO A 376 1.00 -0.59 -29.83
C PRO A 376 0.49 -1.72 -30.72
N LEU A 377 1.37 -2.65 -31.09
CA LEU A 377 0.97 -3.97 -31.54
C LEU A 377 0.36 -4.67 -30.35
N VAL A 378 -0.79 -5.32 -30.52
CA VAL A 378 -1.40 -6.11 -29.46
C VAL A 378 -1.49 -7.56 -29.93
N LEU A 379 -0.89 -8.45 -29.15
CA LEU A 379 -1.05 -9.90 -29.27
C LEU A 379 -1.79 -10.41 -28.04
N PHE A 380 -2.73 -11.32 -28.25
CA PHE A 380 -3.54 -11.90 -27.19
C PHE A 380 -3.07 -13.31 -26.88
N LEU A 381 -3.26 -13.76 -25.63
CA LEU A 381 -2.97 -15.14 -25.23
C LEU A 381 -3.70 -16.11 -26.16
N ASP A 382 -2.93 -17.04 -26.71
CA ASP A 382 -3.42 -18.13 -27.54
C ASP A 382 -3.45 -19.44 -26.76
N ARG A 383 -2.32 -19.78 -26.12
CA ARG A 383 -2.15 -21.04 -25.39
C ARG A 383 -1.13 -20.96 -24.26
N VAL A 384 -1.25 -21.91 -23.34
CA VAL A 384 -0.42 -22.08 -22.14
C VAL A 384 0.06 -23.53 -22.10
N GLU A 385 1.35 -23.72 -21.90
CA GLU A 385 2.03 -25.01 -21.76
C GLU A 385 2.78 -24.99 -20.42
N SER A 386 2.62 -26.01 -19.56
CA SER A 386 3.22 -26.05 -18.22
C SER A 386 3.67 -27.47 -17.88
N ASP A 387 4.86 -27.61 -17.30
CA ASP A 387 5.47 -28.90 -16.97
C ASP A 387 4.92 -29.54 -15.67
N GLY A 388 3.88 -28.98 -15.05
CA GLY A 388 3.11 -29.59 -13.95
C GLY A 388 3.83 -29.75 -12.58
N GLY A 389 5.17 -29.67 -12.53
CA GLY A 389 5.96 -29.83 -11.30
C GLY A 389 6.15 -28.54 -10.48
N PRO A 390 6.53 -28.64 -9.19
CA PRO A 390 6.97 -27.49 -8.38
C PRO A 390 8.21 -26.84 -9.00
N GLY A 391 8.14 -25.54 -9.28
CA GLY A 391 9.20 -24.83 -10.04
C GLY A 391 9.20 -25.08 -11.54
N GLY A 392 8.16 -25.74 -12.06
CA GLY A 392 8.02 -26.06 -13.48
C GLY A 392 8.06 -24.83 -14.38
N ALA A 393 8.68 -24.99 -15.55
CA ALA A 393 8.65 -23.98 -16.59
C ALA A 393 7.21 -23.82 -17.09
N VAL A 394 6.82 -22.57 -17.34
CA VAL A 394 5.55 -22.21 -17.97
C VAL A 394 5.87 -21.44 -19.24
N ARG A 395 5.31 -21.89 -20.35
CA ARG A 395 5.39 -21.25 -21.65
C ARG A 395 4.01 -20.75 -22.05
N THR A 396 3.94 -19.48 -22.44
CA THR A 396 2.71 -18.90 -23.01
C THR A 396 2.99 -18.39 -24.41
N ARG A 397 2.04 -18.59 -25.33
CA ARG A 397 2.12 -18.09 -26.69
C ARG A 397 1.01 -17.08 -26.93
N TYR A 398 1.37 -15.97 -27.56
CA TYR A 398 0.47 -14.88 -27.91
C TYR A 398 0.44 -14.71 -29.42
N THR A 399 -0.76 -14.52 -29.98
CA THR A 399 -0.95 -14.40 -31.42
C THR A 399 -1.53 -13.05 -31.79
N ARG A 400 -1.07 -12.54 -32.93
CA ARG A 400 -1.54 -11.28 -33.49
C ARG A 400 -2.93 -11.45 -34.10
N GLN A 401 -3.78 -10.45 -33.89
CA GLN A 401 -5.10 -10.37 -34.50
C GLN A 401 -5.04 -9.59 -35.83
N ARG A 402 -5.39 -10.23 -36.94
CA ARG A 402 -5.23 -9.69 -38.30
C ARG A 402 -6.17 -8.52 -38.65
N HIS A 403 -7.27 -8.34 -37.91
CA HIS A 403 -8.32 -7.35 -38.23
C HIS A 403 -8.07 -5.93 -37.69
N LEU A 404 -7.03 -5.70 -36.91
CA LEU A 404 -6.73 -4.38 -36.34
C LEU A 404 -5.90 -3.55 -37.33
N LYS A 405 -6.54 -2.57 -38.00
CA LYS A 405 -5.85 -1.59 -38.88
C LYS A 405 -4.75 -0.87 -38.10
N ARG A 406 -3.49 -1.10 -38.47
CA ARG A 406 -2.32 -0.47 -37.86
C ARG A 406 -1.32 -0.06 -38.93
N CYS A 407 -0.61 1.04 -38.68
CA CYS A 407 0.55 1.44 -39.45
C CYS A 407 1.80 0.90 -38.74
N PHE A 408 2.74 0.40 -39.52
CA PHE A 408 4.05 -0.01 -39.04
C PHE A 408 5.08 0.98 -39.58
N ARG A 409 5.94 1.49 -38.70
CA ARG A 409 7.16 2.22 -39.08
C ARG A 409 8.33 1.26 -39.16
N ASN A 410 8.34 0.24 -38.31
CA ASN A 410 9.29 -0.86 -38.33
C ASN A 410 8.73 -2.04 -39.14
N LEU A 411 9.41 -2.41 -40.23
CA LEU A 411 9.01 -3.50 -41.11
C LEU A 411 9.09 -4.88 -40.42
N ASP A 412 10.08 -5.12 -39.56
CA ASP A 412 10.21 -6.38 -38.79
C ASP A 412 8.94 -6.64 -37.96
N LEU A 413 8.39 -5.59 -37.33
CA LEU A 413 7.14 -5.70 -36.58
C LEU A 413 5.90 -5.92 -37.46
N ALA A 414 5.97 -5.56 -38.74
CA ALA A 414 4.89 -5.85 -39.67
C ALA A 414 4.78 -7.36 -39.94
N HIS A 415 5.91 -8.09 -39.91
CA HIS A 415 5.99 -9.54 -40.11
C HIS A 415 5.67 -10.34 -38.84
N LEU A 416 5.94 -9.80 -37.64
CA LEU A 416 5.69 -10.46 -36.37
C LEU A 416 4.24 -10.97 -36.23
N GLN A 417 4.08 -12.28 -36.06
CA GLN A 417 2.80 -12.97 -35.87
C GLN A 417 2.63 -13.50 -34.44
N THR A 418 3.73 -13.93 -33.82
CA THR A 418 3.68 -14.66 -32.55
C THR A 418 4.73 -14.15 -31.56
N VAL A 419 4.38 -14.23 -30.28
CA VAL A 419 5.33 -14.01 -29.17
C VAL A 419 5.26 -15.22 -28.26
N ASN A 420 6.39 -15.86 -27.97
CA ASN A 420 6.49 -16.88 -26.93
C ASN A 420 7.11 -16.27 -25.68
N VAL A 421 6.50 -16.52 -24.53
CA VAL A 421 7.00 -16.07 -23.23
C VAL A 421 7.35 -17.29 -22.39
N TYR A 422 8.57 -17.32 -21.87
CA TYR A 422 9.08 -18.36 -20.99
C TYR A 422 9.26 -17.79 -19.58
N SER A 423 8.75 -18.48 -18.57
CA SER A 423 8.85 -18.09 -17.17
C SER A 423 8.91 -19.32 -16.27
N ASN A 424 9.51 -19.18 -15.11
CA ASN A 424 9.28 -20.12 -14.01
C ASN A 424 8.06 -19.66 -13.21
N LYS A 425 7.34 -20.62 -12.61
CA LYS A 425 6.20 -20.31 -11.72
C LYS A 425 6.62 -19.28 -10.67
N LEU A 426 5.81 -18.23 -10.47
CA LEU A 426 6.13 -17.16 -9.54
C LEU A 426 5.90 -17.62 -8.10
N ASP A 427 6.94 -17.60 -7.28
CA ASP A 427 6.82 -17.75 -5.82
C ASP A 427 6.59 -16.37 -5.18
N VAL A 428 5.47 -16.20 -4.47
CA VAL A 428 5.06 -14.92 -3.89
C VAL A 428 5.05 -15.00 -2.37
N ARG A 429 5.76 -14.05 -1.75
CA ARG A 429 5.68 -13.78 -0.32
C ARG A 429 4.76 -12.60 -0.07
N VAL A 430 3.47 -12.84 0.18
CA VAL A 430 2.44 -11.78 0.24
C VAL A 430 2.75 -10.64 1.23
N LYS A 431 3.33 -10.92 2.41
CA LYS A 431 3.75 -9.88 3.38
C LYS A 431 5.07 -9.18 3.06
N ALA A 432 5.71 -9.51 1.94
CA ALA A 432 6.94 -8.87 1.50
C ALA A 432 6.67 -8.00 0.28
N PRO A 433 7.33 -6.84 0.16
CA PRO A 433 7.22 -5.98 -1.01
C PRO A 433 7.71 -6.75 -2.23
N GLN A 434 6.82 -6.87 -3.23
CA GLN A 434 7.13 -7.58 -4.46
C GLN A 434 7.99 -6.71 -5.36
N ARG A 435 9.03 -7.32 -5.93
CA ARG A 435 9.85 -6.68 -6.97
C ARG A 435 9.39 -7.15 -8.35
N ARG A 436 9.11 -6.21 -9.25
CA ARG A 436 8.69 -6.53 -10.62
C ARG A 436 9.79 -7.34 -11.28
N GLN A 437 9.42 -8.41 -11.97
CA GLN A 437 10.39 -9.25 -12.63
C GLN A 437 10.96 -8.59 -13.88
N CYS A 438 12.20 -8.92 -14.20
CA CYS A 438 12.91 -8.46 -15.38
C CYS A 438 12.65 -9.43 -16.52
N CYS A 439 12.98 -9.01 -17.73
CA CYS A 439 12.82 -9.84 -18.90
C CYS A 439 13.82 -9.52 -20.00
N ASP A 440 14.15 -10.57 -20.75
CA ASP A 440 15.06 -10.51 -21.89
C ASP A 440 14.29 -10.83 -23.17
N ILE A 441 14.56 -10.06 -24.23
CA ILE A 441 14.02 -10.31 -25.58
C ILE A 441 15.13 -10.99 -26.40
N SER A 442 14.78 -12.00 -27.21
CA SER A 442 15.73 -12.63 -28.12
C SER A 442 16.38 -11.60 -29.06
N SER A 443 17.68 -11.73 -29.32
CA SER A 443 18.44 -10.77 -30.15
C SER A 443 17.99 -10.75 -31.61
N SER A 444 17.58 -11.90 -32.13
CA SER A 444 16.96 -12.07 -33.44
C SER A 444 15.55 -12.65 -33.32
N TRP A 445 14.65 -12.13 -34.15
CA TRP A 445 13.30 -12.60 -34.34
C TRP A 445 12.78 -12.07 -35.68
N ASP A 446 11.87 -12.81 -36.30
CA ASP A 446 11.18 -12.45 -37.55
C ASP A 446 9.66 -12.58 -37.31
N GLU A 447 9.04 -13.69 -37.71
CA GLU A 447 7.62 -13.94 -37.45
C GLU A 447 7.30 -14.32 -35.98
N SER A 448 8.31 -14.73 -35.20
CA SER A 448 8.20 -15.17 -33.81
C SER A 448 9.26 -14.52 -32.92
N MET A 449 8.81 -13.84 -31.87
CA MET A 449 9.66 -13.23 -30.84
C MET A 449 9.62 -14.03 -29.54
N ASP A 450 10.77 -14.27 -28.94
CA ASP A 450 10.89 -14.99 -27.68
C ASP A 450 11.27 -14.04 -26.54
N ILE A 451 10.51 -14.10 -25.45
CA ILE A 451 10.71 -13.28 -24.24
C ILE A 451 10.89 -14.20 -23.05
N ARG A 452 11.93 -13.98 -22.25
CA ARG A 452 12.16 -14.74 -21.01
C ARG A 452 11.96 -13.83 -19.81
N ILE A 453 11.04 -14.19 -18.92
CA ILE A 453 10.86 -13.52 -17.61
C ILE A 453 11.78 -14.18 -16.59
N ARG A 454 12.46 -13.36 -15.78
CA ARG A 454 13.35 -13.81 -14.71
C ARG A 454 13.38 -12.84 -13.54
N SER A 455 13.94 -13.29 -12.43
CA SER A 455 14.29 -12.39 -11.32
C SER A 455 15.31 -11.34 -11.79
N CYS A 456 15.12 -10.12 -11.33
CA CYS A 456 16.07 -9.03 -11.57
C CYS A 456 17.34 -9.21 -10.71
N GLY A 457 18.50 -8.86 -11.26
CA GLY A 457 19.73 -8.67 -10.50
C GLY A 457 19.58 -7.54 -9.47
N ARG A 458 20.43 -7.52 -8.44
CA ARG A 458 20.28 -6.60 -7.30
C ARG A 458 20.17 -5.12 -7.70
N ASP A 459 20.97 -4.66 -8.66
CA ASP A 459 20.96 -3.24 -9.08
C ASP A 459 20.34 -3.07 -10.49
N GLU A 460 19.74 -4.13 -11.03
CA GLU A 460 19.15 -4.13 -12.38
C GLU A 460 17.88 -3.28 -12.44
N LEU A 461 17.78 -2.45 -13.47
CA LEU A 461 16.65 -1.55 -13.69
C LEU A 461 15.78 -2.05 -14.84
N THR A 462 14.47 -1.98 -14.67
CA THR A 462 13.51 -2.09 -15.76
C THR A 462 13.40 -0.72 -16.46
N ALA A 463 14.44 -0.32 -17.17
CA ALA A 463 14.55 1.01 -17.77
C ALA A 463 15.16 0.95 -19.18
N ILE A 464 14.98 2.05 -19.93
CA ILE A 464 15.63 2.23 -21.23
C ILE A 464 17.14 2.39 -20.98
N HIS A 465 17.93 1.40 -21.39
CA HIS A 465 19.39 1.52 -21.38
C HIS A 465 19.82 2.42 -22.55
N HIS A 466 20.14 3.68 -22.26
CA HIS A 466 21.04 4.42 -23.14
C HIS A 466 22.46 3.92 -22.87
N HIS A 467 23.15 3.44 -23.90
CA HIS A 467 24.60 3.24 -23.83
C HIS A 467 25.28 4.60 -23.57
N HIS A 468 25.32 5.02 -22.32
CA HIS A 468 26.38 5.90 -21.86
C HIS A 468 27.60 5.00 -21.66
N TYR A 469 28.62 5.24 -22.47
CA TYR A 469 29.92 4.60 -22.46
C TYR A 469 30.42 4.38 -21.01
N TYR A 470 30.17 3.20 -20.46
CA TYR A 470 31.10 2.62 -19.50
C TYR A 470 32.32 2.22 -20.33
N TYR A 471 33.48 2.76 -19.95
CA TYR A 471 34.76 2.55 -20.63
C TYR A 471 34.92 1.11 -21.12
N SER A 472 35.26 0.97 -22.41
CA SER A 472 35.58 -0.30 -23.04
C SER A 472 36.58 -1.09 -22.19
N PRO A 473 36.38 -2.40 -21.97
CA PRO A 473 37.28 -3.25 -21.17
C PRO A 473 38.71 -3.33 -21.72
N LYS A 474 38.98 -2.77 -22.90
CA LYS A 474 40.32 -2.70 -23.50
C LYS A 474 41.25 -1.68 -22.81
N THR A 475 40.73 -0.67 -22.12
CA THR A 475 41.57 0.37 -21.48
C THR A 475 41.99 0.02 -20.05
N ILE A 476 41.23 -0.83 -19.34
CA ILE A 476 41.52 -1.26 -17.97
C ILE A 476 42.66 -2.29 -17.90
N PHE A 477 42.87 -3.04 -18.98
CA PHE A 477 43.90 -4.09 -19.03
C PHE A 477 45.35 -3.55 -19.08
N LEU A 478 45.56 -2.30 -19.52
CA LEU A 478 46.91 -1.73 -19.68
C LEU A 478 47.40 -0.93 -18.46
N LEU A 479 46.50 -0.52 -17.54
CA LEU A 479 46.86 0.21 -16.33
C LEU A 479 46.99 -0.69 -15.08
N SER A 480 46.37 -1.89 -15.08
CA SER A 480 46.42 -2.79 -13.91
C SER A 480 47.68 -3.68 -13.86
N SER A 481 48.30 -4.00 -14.99
CA SER A 481 49.50 -4.86 -15.03
C SER A 481 50.74 -4.17 -14.44
N SER A 482 50.86 -2.85 -14.61
CA SER A 482 52.01 -2.06 -14.15
C SER A 482 52.00 -1.84 -12.63
N LEU A 483 50.81 -1.70 -12.02
CA LEU A 483 50.65 -1.48 -10.58
C LEU A 483 50.73 -2.78 -9.76
N LEU A 484 50.28 -3.90 -10.33
CA LEU A 484 50.34 -5.20 -9.67
C LEU A 484 51.79 -5.73 -9.55
N ALA A 485 52.63 -5.47 -10.54
CA ALA A 485 54.05 -5.85 -10.51
C ALA A 485 54.83 -5.09 -9.42
N ILE A 486 54.53 -3.80 -9.23
CA ILE A 486 55.16 -2.96 -8.20
C ILE A 486 54.69 -3.39 -6.80
N PHE A 487 53.40 -3.71 -6.64
CA PHE A 487 52.84 -4.18 -5.37
C PHE A 487 53.42 -5.54 -4.96
N LEU A 488 53.56 -6.47 -5.91
CA LEU A 488 54.11 -7.81 -5.66
C LEU A 488 55.62 -7.79 -5.33
N LEU A 489 56.41 -6.88 -5.93
CA LEU A 489 57.82 -6.70 -5.54
C LEU A 489 57.98 -6.14 -4.12
N SER A 490 57.08 -5.24 -3.71
CA SER A 490 57.11 -4.66 -2.35
C SER A 490 56.67 -5.63 -1.25
N SER A 491 55.86 -6.64 -1.60
CA SER A 491 55.29 -7.62 -0.66
C SER A 491 56.27 -8.72 -0.24
N PHE A 492 57.37 -8.91 -1.00
CA PHE A 492 58.34 -9.99 -0.75
C PHE A 492 59.50 -9.60 0.18
N LEU A 493 59.61 -8.34 0.60
CA LEU A 493 60.73 -7.86 1.44
C LEU A 493 60.34 -7.60 2.91
N LEU A 494 59.08 -7.81 3.32
CA LEU A 494 58.60 -7.42 4.66
C LEU A 494 57.66 -8.45 5.32
N LEU A 495 58.12 -9.68 5.53
CA LEU A 495 57.46 -10.61 6.46
C LEU A 495 58.45 -11.18 7.47
N PRO A 496 58.41 -10.75 8.76
CA PRO A 496 58.98 -11.49 9.86
C PRO A 496 57.99 -12.53 10.40
N ASP A 497 58.54 -13.68 10.79
CA ASP A 497 57.90 -14.81 11.45
C ASP A 497 57.09 -14.42 12.70
N SER A 498 55.76 -14.64 12.67
CA SER A 498 54.94 -14.96 13.87
C SER A 498 53.45 -15.19 13.57
N ALA A 499 53.10 -15.76 12.41
CA ALA A 499 51.70 -16.07 12.06
C ALA A 499 51.41 -17.57 11.91
N LEU A 500 52.25 -18.45 12.45
CA LEU A 500 52.06 -19.91 12.38
C LEU A 500 51.55 -20.55 13.69
N SER A 501 51.36 -19.77 14.76
CA SER A 501 50.84 -20.29 16.04
C SER A 501 49.32 -20.17 16.22
N PHE A 502 48.61 -19.47 15.33
CA PHE A 502 47.14 -19.32 15.44
C PHE A 502 46.34 -20.38 14.66
N LEU A 503 47.00 -21.16 13.78
CA LEU A 503 46.31 -22.10 12.89
C LEU A 503 46.09 -23.51 13.48
N LEU A 504 46.47 -23.79 14.72
CA LEU A 504 46.46 -25.14 15.30
C LEU A 504 45.79 -25.28 16.67
N ARG A 505 44.73 -24.51 16.97
CA ARG A 505 43.83 -24.85 18.09
C ARG A 505 42.37 -24.96 17.66
N GLY A 506 41.97 -26.21 17.44
CA GLY A 506 40.87 -26.81 18.17
C GLY A 506 39.47 -26.48 17.66
N SER A 507 38.94 -27.42 16.88
CA SER A 507 37.51 -27.66 16.72
C SER A 507 36.83 -27.81 18.09
N ALA A 508 36.19 -26.74 18.56
CA ALA A 508 35.15 -26.82 19.58
C ALA A 508 33.80 -26.76 18.88
N SER A 509 32.96 -27.77 19.11
CA SER A 509 31.58 -27.83 18.63
C SER A 509 30.85 -26.53 18.98
N ALA A 510 30.50 -25.74 17.96
CA ALA A 510 29.61 -24.61 18.14
C ALA A 510 28.22 -25.15 18.48
N SER A 511 27.88 -25.20 19.77
CA SER A 511 26.49 -25.28 20.18
C SER A 511 25.74 -24.16 19.46
N GLN A 512 24.60 -24.45 18.85
CA GLN A 512 23.65 -23.45 18.35
C GLN A 512 23.31 -22.48 19.50
N ARG A 513 24.09 -21.41 19.66
CA ARG A 513 23.66 -20.25 20.41
C ARG A 513 22.80 -19.46 19.45
N HIS A 514 21.51 -19.41 19.72
CA HIS A 514 20.60 -18.47 19.08
C HIS A 514 21.27 -17.09 19.05
N ALA A 515 21.49 -16.54 17.86
CA ALA A 515 21.89 -15.15 17.73
C ALA A 515 20.86 -14.29 18.47
N PRO A 516 21.28 -13.35 19.34
CA PRO A 516 20.35 -12.51 20.07
C PRO A 516 19.46 -11.76 19.08
N LEU A 517 18.16 -11.73 19.35
CA LEU A 517 17.18 -10.97 18.57
C LEU A 517 17.70 -9.54 18.38
N PRO A 518 17.60 -8.96 17.16
CA PRO A 518 18.03 -7.59 16.94
C PRO A 518 17.29 -6.66 17.90
N PRO A 519 17.96 -5.62 18.46
CA PRO A 519 17.33 -4.76 19.44
C PRO A 519 16.09 -4.09 18.84
N PRO A 520 15.07 -3.75 19.67
CA PRO A 520 13.88 -3.05 19.21
C PRO A 520 14.21 -1.82 18.36
N LEU A 521 13.36 -1.50 17.38
CA LEU A 521 13.54 -0.31 16.56
C LEU A 521 13.44 0.94 17.46
N SER A 522 14.32 1.91 17.21
CA SER A 522 14.39 3.18 17.94
C SER A 522 14.83 4.29 16.99
N LEU A 523 14.73 5.55 17.41
CA LEU A 523 15.13 6.70 16.61
C LEU A 523 16.60 6.65 16.15
N ARG A 524 17.47 6.02 16.96
CA ARG A 524 18.88 5.79 16.61
C ARG A 524 19.08 4.88 15.41
N HIS A 525 18.07 4.16 14.96
CA HIS A 525 18.12 3.32 13.77
C HIS A 525 17.59 4.03 12.51
N VAL A 526 17.04 5.23 12.66
CA VAL A 526 16.46 6.04 11.59
C VAL A 526 17.43 7.17 11.20
N VAL A 527 17.48 7.53 9.92
CA VAL A 527 18.22 8.71 9.42
C VAL A 527 17.26 9.60 8.65
N PHE A 528 17.24 10.89 8.99
CA PHE A 528 16.36 11.86 8.34
C PHE A 528 17.08 12.65 7.24
N GLY A 529 16.46 12.76 6.07
CA GLY A 529 16.83 13.70 5.02
C GLY A 529 15.73 14.74 4.86
N ILE A 530 15.95 15.95 5.38
CA ILE A 530 14.95 17.03 5.35
C ILE A 530 15.27 17.96 4.18
N ALA A 531 14.35 18.09 3.23
CA ALA A 531 14.52 18.99 2.09
C ALA A 531 14.08 20.41 2.43
N SER A 532 14.93 21.40 2.14
CA SER A 532 14.63 22.81 2.36
C SER A 532 15.36 23.69 1.34
N ASN A 533 15.17 25.01 1.40
CA ASN A 533 16.03 25.99 0.76
C ASN A 533 16.38 27.11 1.75
N ALA A 534 17.43 27.89 1.48
CA ALA A 534 17.93 28.87 2.44
C ALA A 534 16.90 29.95 2.81
N ASN A 535 15.93 30.25 1.93
CA ASN A 535 14.89 31.23 2.19
C ASN A 535 13.79 30.66 3.10
N SER A 536 13.27 29.47 2.79
CA SER A 536 12.23 28.81 3.60
C SER A 536 12.76 28.40 4.98
N TRP A 537 13.99 27.90 5.04
CA TRP A 537 14.60 27.38 6.26
C TRP A 537 14.60 28.39 7.40
N ARG A 538 14.86 29.68 7.10
CA ARG A 538 14.89 30.77 8.09
C ARG A 538 13.64 30.81 8.96
N ARG A 539 12.47 30.53 8.36
CA ARG A 539 11.16 30.55 9.04
C ARG A 539 10.72 29.16 9.45
N ARG A 540 10.93 28.15 8.60
CA ARG A 540 10.38 26.80 8.78
C ARG A 540 11.18 25.91 9.72
N LYS A 541 12.42 26.27 10.05
CA LYS A 541 13.18 25.62 11.12
C LYS A 541 12.41 25.52 12.45
N GLU A 542 11.49 26.46 12.71
CA GLU A 542 10.62 26.43 13.88
C GLU A 542 9.69 25.22 13.94
N TYR A 543 9.26 24.67 12.80
CA TYR A 543 8.51 23.41 12.76
C TYR A 543 9.40 22.23 13.11
N VAL A 544 10.63 22.21 12.59
CA VAL A 544 11.59 21.12 12.86
C VAL A 544 12.01 21.08 14.33
N LYS A 545 12.17 22.24 14.98
CA LYS A 545 12.44 22.32 16.43
C LYS A 545 11.39 21.63 17.30
N LEU A 546 10.18 21.41 16.80
CA LEU A 546 9.10 20.77 17.58
C LEU A 546 9.36 19.29 17.82
N TRP A 547 10.01 18.62 16.87
CA TRP A 547 10.10 17.16 16.85
C TRP A 547 11.54 16.63 16.79
N TRP A 548 12.51 17.45 16.35
CA TRP A 548 13.90 17.03 16.28
C TRP A 548 14.53 16.86 17.66
N ARG A 549 15.22 15.73 17.88
CA ARG A 549 15.95 15.43 19.13
C ARG A 549 17.43 15.14 18.85
N PRO A 550 18.30 16.15 18.96
CA PRO A 550 19.71 16.04 18.56
C PRO A 550 20.50 14.90 19.22
N ALA A 551 20.16 14.52 20.45
CA ALA A 551 20.84 13.43 21.18
C ALA A 551 20.43 12.02 20.74
N GLU A 552 19.30 11.88 20.04
CA GLU A 552 18.69 10.59 19.68
C GLU A 552 18.53 10.39 18.17
N MET A 553 18.40 11.49 17.44
CA MET A 553 18.17 11.53 16.00
C MET A 553 19.42 11.92 15.24
N ARG A 554 19.43 11.56 13.96
CA ARG A 554 20.56 11.76 13.06
C ARG A 554 20.06 11.98 11.64
N GLY A 555 20.81 12.74 10.86
CA GLY A 555 20.37 13.22 9.56
C GLY A 555 20.80 14.66 9.32
N CYS A 556 20.22 15.26 8.27
CA CYS A 556 20.54 16.61 7.85
C CYS A 556 19.31 17.33 7.29
N VAL A 557 19.32 18.66 7.38
CA VAL A 557 18.54 19.52 6.50
C VAL A 557 19.39 19.93 5.31
N PHE A 558 18.87 19.74 4.10
CA PHE A 558 19.60 19.98 2.85
C PHE A 558 19.20 21.30 2.21
N LEU A 559 20.16 22.21 2.08
CA LEU A 559 20.01 23.52 1.46
C LEU A 559 20.78 23.61 0.14
N GLU A 560 20.47 24.60 -0.69
CA GLU A 560 21.19 24.88 -1.93
C GLU A 560 22.54 25.60 -1.73
N ARG A 561 22.77 26.15 -0.54
CA ARG A 561 23.98 26.89 -0.17
C ARG A 561 24.12 26.97 1.34
N GLU A 562 25.32 27.31 1.80
CA GLU A 562 25.54 27.66 3.20
C GLU A 562 24.71 28.89 3.57
N ASN A 563 24.13 28.86 4.78
CA ASN A 563 23.36 29.98 5.29
C ASN A 563 24.22 30.73 6.32
N ALA A 564 24.66 31.95 5.98
CA ALA A 564 25.53 32.79 6.82
C ALA A 564 24.98 33.16 8.22
N THR A 565 23.72 32.79 8.52
CA THR A 565 23.03 33.10 9.77
C THR A 565 23.17 31.99 10.83
N SER A 566 23.86 30.88 10.54
CA SER A 566 24.11 29.81 11.52
C SER A 566 25.03 30.22 12.69
N ALA A 567 25.79 31.30 12.55
CA ALA A 567 26.73 31.76 13.58
C ALA A 567 26.10 32.66 14.66
N SER A 568 24.85 33.14 14.48
CA SER A 568 24.23 34.12 15.40
C SER A 568 23.01 33.60 16.17
N ASP A 569 22.61 32.33 15.99
CA ASP A 569 21.46 31.73 16.69
C ASP A 569 21.93 30.80 17.82
N ASN A 570 21.55 31.12 19.06
CA ASN A 570 21.73 30.26 20.24
C ASN A 570 20.96 28.91 20.15
N ASP A 571 20.17 28.70 19.09
CA ASP A 571 19.27 27.56 18.90
C ASP A 571 19.86 26.42 18.06
N THR A 572 21.14 26.49 17.67
CA THR A 572 21.81 25.42 16.90
C THR A 572 21.74 24.06 17.62
N ALA A 573 21.69 24.07 18.95
CA ALA A 573 21.58 22.88 19.79
C ALA A 573 20.22 22.17 19.70
N LEU A 574 19.19 22.71 19.03
CA LEU A 574 17.85 22.12 18.89
C LEU A 574 17.51 21.71 17.44
N LEU A 575 18.44 21.90 16.50
CA LEU A 575 18.20 21.73 15.08
C LEU A 575 19.04 20.57 14.50
N PRO A 576 18.62 19.98 13.36
CA PRO A 576 19.47 19.08 12.61
C PRO A 576 20.67 19.83 12.01
N PRO A 577 21.81 19.15 11.80
CA PRO A 577 22.90 19.70 11.01
C PRO A 577 22.43 20.16 9.62
N VAL A 578 23.03 21.25 9.13
CA VAL A 578 22.80 21.74 7.77
C VAL A 578 23.79 21.07 6.83
N CYS A 579 23.28 20.40 5.80
CA CYS A 579 24.04 19.88 4.68
C CYS A 579 23.78 20.74 3.43
N VAL A 580 24.81 20.94 2.60
CA VAL A 580 24.68 21.64 1.30
C VAL A 580 24.60 20.60 0.20
N SER A 581 23.53 20.65 -0.60
CA SER A 581 23.37 19.73 -1.73
C SER A 581 24.38 20.01 -2.82
N GLY A 582 24.81 18.95 -3.51
CA GLY A 582 25.71 19.06 -4.65
C GLY A 582 25.05 19.71 -5.86
N ASP A 583 25.89 20.20 -6.79
CA ASP A 583 25.42 20.83 -8.02
C ASP A 583 24.56 19.88 -8.88
N THR A 584 23.42 20.38 -9.35
CA THR A 584 22.49 19.67 -10.22
C THR A 584 22.35 20.29 -11.61
N SER A 585 23.20 21.27 -11.96
CA SER A 585 23.16 21.97 -13.25
C SER A 585 23.28 21.03 -14.46
N ARG A 586 23.98 19.89 -14.28
CA ARG A 586 24.14 18.85 -15.31
C ARG A 586 22.85 18.15 -15.71
N PHE A 587 21.82 18.16 -14.86
CA PHE A 587 20.57 17.47 -15.15
C PHE A 587 19.62 18.37 -15.93
N ARG A 588 19.05 17.83 -17.01
CA ARG A 588 18.04 18.54 -17.79
C ARG A 588 16.73 18.67 -16.99
N TYR A 589 16.09 19.84 -17.06
CA TYR A 589 14.75 20.07 -16.53
C TYR A 589 13.83 20.65 -17.61
N THR A 590 13.11 19.80 -18.32
CA THR A 590 12.28 20.21 -19.46
C THR A 590 10.88 20.66 -19.04
N TYR A 591 10.40 20.28 -17.85
CA TYR A 591 9.10 20.74 -17.36
C TYR A 591 9.05 22.26 -17.15
N GLY A 592 10.20 22.90 -16.85
CA GLY A 592 10.30 24.35 -16.69
C GLY A 592 9.88 25.15 -17.94
N ALA A 593 9.94 24.55 -19.13
CA ALA A 593 9.45 25.16 -20.38
C ALA A 593 7.94 25.45 -20.35
N THR A 594 7.19 24.83 -19.43
CA THR A 594 5.76 25.11 -19.22
C THR A 594 5.50 26.40 -18.42
N GLY A 595 6.56 27.06 -17.94
CA GLY A 595 6.46 28.19 -17.01
C GLY A 595 6.00 27.79 -15.59
N LYS A 596 5.90 26.49 -15.32
CA LYS A 596 5.47 25.92 -14.04
C LYS A 596 6.59 25.01 -13.53
N GLY A 597 6.94 25.09 -12.25
CA GLY A 597 7.99 24.26 -11.63
C GLY A 597 9.40 24.86 -11.69
N THR A 598 10.32 24.29 -10.92
CA THR A 598 11.70 24.82 -10.79
C THR A 598 12.73 23.68 -10.85
N PRO A 599 13.94 23.91 -11.40
CA PRO A 599 15.03 22.92 -11.40
C PRO A 599 15.43 22.44 -10.00
N SER A 600 15.10 23.20 -8.95
CA SER A 600 15.35 22.82 -7.56
C SER A 600 14.71 21.48 -7.17
N ALA A 601 13.66 21.05 -7.87
CA ALA A 601 13.05 19.73 -7.69
C ALA A 601 14.04 18.57 -7.93
N ILE A 602 15.06 18.76 -8.78
CA ILE A 602 16.11 17.76 -9.01
C ILE A 602 17.02 17.67 -7.79
N ARG A 603 17.44 18.81 -7.24
CA ARG A 603 18.21 18.88 -5.99
C ARG A 603 17.45 18.22 -4.84
N VAL A 604 16.17 18.52 -4.68
CA VAL A 604 15.32 17.91 -3.65
C VAL A 604 15.25 16.38 -3.83
N ALA A 605 15.14 15.86 -5.06
CA ALA A 605 15.19 14.42 -5.28
C ALA A 605 16.55 13.81 -4.87
N ARG A 606 17.66 14.51 -5.12
CA ARG A 606 19.02 14.06 -4.75
C ARG A 606 19.29 14.04 -3.25
N VAL A 607 18.46 14.69 -2.41
CA VAL A 607 18.52 14.53 -0.95
C VAL A 607 18.51 13.05 -0.54
N VAL A 608 17.83 12.19 -1.31
CA VAL A 608 17.83 10.73 -1.06
C VAL A 608 19.23 10.12 -1.16
N SER A 609 19.94 10.33 -2.27
CA SER A 609 21.29 9.78 -2.43
C SER A 609 22.31 10.46 -1.52
N GLU A 610 22.17 11.78 -1.31
CA GLU A 610 23.05 12.56 -0.45
C GLU A 610 22.92 12.16 1.03
N THR A 611 21.71 11.89 1.52
CA THR A 611 21.49 11.38 2.89
C THR A 611 22.12 9.99 3.07
N VAL A 612 22.01 9.13 2.06
CA VAL A 612 22.65 7.80 2.08
C VAL A 612 24.18 7.91 2.05
N ALA A 613 24.72 8.94 1.40
CA ALA A 613 26.15 9.20 1.30
C ALA A 613 26.79 9.66 2.63
N LEU A 614 25.99 10.12 3.61
CA LEU A 614 26.46 10.41 4.98
C LEU A 614 26.97 9.17 5.72
N ASN A 615 26.67 7.96 5.22
CA ASN A 615 27.26 6.69 5.66
C ASN A 615 27.16 6.40 7.17
N HIS A 616 26.03 6.77 7.79
CA HIS A 616 25.74 6.41 9.18
C HIS A 616 25.73 4.87 9.37
N THR A 617 26.22 4.41 10.52
CA THR A 617 26.25 2.98 10.88
C THR A 617 24.96 2.54 11.58
N GLY A 618 24.60 1.26 11.50
CA GLY A 618 23.42 0.72 12.20
C GLY A 618 22.07 1.30 11.72
N VAL A 619 21.98 1.75 10.47
CA VAL A 619 20.75 2.29 9.88
C VAL A 619 19.82 1.16 9.46
N ARG A 620 18.54 1.29 9.80
CA ARG A 620 17.47 0.39 9.37
C ARG A 620 16.52 1.07 8.39
N TRP A 621 16.27 2.36 8.60
CA TRP A 621 15.34 3.17 7.80
C TRP A 621 15.93 4.54 7.48
N PHE A 622 15.67 5.02 6.27
CA PHE A 622 15.83 6.41 5.88
C PHE A 622 14.45 7.05 5.76
N VAL A 623 14.26 8.23 6.34
CA VAL A 623 12.99 8.96 6.33
C VAL A 623 13.22 10.33 5.71
N PHE A 624 12.33 10.71 4.80
CA PHE A 624 12.43 11.95 4.04
C PHE A 624 11.17 12.78 4.22
N GLY A 625 11.33 14.10 4.26
CA GLY A 625 10.23 15.07 4.33
C GLY A 625 10.74 16.49 4.06
N ASP A 626 9.80 17.42 3.91
CA ASP A 626 10.09 18.85 3.72
C ASP A 626 10.29 19.58 5.07
N ASP A 627 10.80 20.81 5.03
CA ASP A 627 10.98 21.66 6.21
C ASP A 627 9.70 22.15 6.88
N ASP A 628 8.54 22.03 6.23
CA ASP A 628 7.19 22.21 6.80
C ASP A 628 6.48 20.89 7.12
N THR A 629 7.21 19.77 7.16
CA THR A 629 6.70 18.49 7.65
C THR A 629 6.91 18.38 9.15
N VAL A 630 5.85 18.01 9.85
CA VAL A 630 5.85 17.82 11.31
C VAL A 630 5.68 16.32 11.59
N PHE A 631 6.76 15.65 12.01
CA PHE A 631 6.77 14.21 12.30
C PHE A 631 6.50 13.90 13.76
N PHE A 632 5.73 12.85 14.04
CA PHE A 632 5.51 12.27 15.37
C PHE A 632 6.47 11.08 15.57
N PRO A 633 7.66 11.28 16.16
CA PRO A 633 8.77 10.32 16.02
C PRO A 633 8.51 8.97 16.71
N GLU A 634 7.79 8.97 17.84
CA GLU A 634 7.31 7.77 18.53
C GLU A 634 6.44 6.92 17.61
N ASN A 635 5.44 7.56 16.99
CA ASN A 635 4.51 6.89 16.08
C ASN A 635 5.18 6.45 14.79
N LEU A 636 6.13 7.23 14.25
CA LEU A 636 6.95 6.83 13.11
C LEU A 636 7.73 5.54 13.41
N VAL A 637 8.47 5.49 14.53
CA VAL A 637 9.21 4.29 14.94
C VAL A 637 8.25 3.13 15.17
N LYS A 638 7.12 3.37 15.82
CA LYS A 638 6.15 2.33 16.10
C LYS A 638 5.56 1.74 14.82
N THR A 639 5.15 2.58 13.87
CA THR A 639 4.66 2.18 12.56
C THR A 639 5.71 1.40 11.77
N LEU A 640 6.97 1.86 11.74
CA LEU A 640 8.05 1.17 11.02
C LEU A 640 8.44 -0.18 11.67
N SER A 641 8.17 -0.37 12.96
CA SER A 641 8.53 -1.58 13.69
C SER A 641 7.78 -2.84 13.23
N LYS A 642 6.64 -2.69 12.54
CA LYS A 642 5.86 -3.83 12.02
C LYS A 642 6.44 -4.42 10.72
N TYR A 643 7.41 -3.75 10.09
CA TYR A 643 8.02 -4.15 8.84
C TYR A 643 9.42 -4.74 9.02
N ASP A 644 9.74 -5.74 8.20
CA ASP A 644 11.11 -6.24 8.10
C ASP A 644 11.99 -5.29 7.28
N HIS A 645 12.74 -4.46 7.98
CA HIS A 645 13.74 -3.55 7.43
C HIS A 645 14.82 -4.19 6.52
N GLY A 646 14.98 -5.52 6.54
CA GLY A 646 15.87 -6.25 5.63
C GLY A 646 15.33 -6.40 4.21
N LEU A 647 14.03 -6.14 4.00
CA LEU A 647 13.35 -6.19 2.70
C LEU A 647 13.28 -4.80 2.06
N TRP A 648 12.82 -4.71 0.81
CA TRP A 648 12.80 -3.46 0.03
C TRP A 648 11.47 -2.71 0.17
N TYR A 649 11.34 -1.91 1.22
CA TYR A 649 10.13 -1.15 1.50
C TYR A 649 10.25 0.30 1.05
N TYR A 650 9.24 0.77 0.33
CA TYR A 650 8.94 2.19 0.09
C TYR A 650 7.59 2.49 0.74
N ILE A 651 7.60 3.19 1.86
CA ILE A 651 6.43 3.40 2.73
C ILE A 651 6.05 4.88 2.76
N GLY A 652 4.77 5.19 2.60
CA GLY A 652 4.22 6.55 2.73
C GLY A 652 2.75 6.60 2.34
N ALA A 653 2.23 7.80 2.07
CA ALA A 653 0.83 7.99 1.71
C ALA A 653 0.62 8.80 0.43
N ASN A 654 -0.55 8.60 -0.17
CA ASN A 654 -1.07 9.48 -1.21
C ASN A 654 -1.59 10.80 -0.59
N SER A 655 -2.00 11.74 -1.45
CA SER A 655 -2.67 12.96 -1.01
C SER A 655 -4.13 12.68 -0.61
N GLU A 656 -4.63 13.41 0.36
CA GLU A 656 -6.07 13.48 0.69
C GLU A 656 -6.92 13.98 -0.49
N SER A 657 -6.29 14.71 -1.42
CA SER A 657 -6.95 15.29 -2.59
C SER A 657 -6.95 14.34 -3.78
N HIS A 658 -8.16 13.93 -4.21
CA HIS A 658 -8.37 13.16 -5.44
C HIS A 658 -7.70 13.79 -6.66
N ALA A 659 -7.77 15.12 -6.77
CA ALA A 659 -7.21 15.85 -7.90
C ALA A 659 -5.69 15.74 -7.97
N GLN A 660 -5.02 15.69 -6.81
CA GLN A 660 -3.57 15.56 -6.71
C GLN A 660 -3.14 14.14 -7.06
N ASN A 661 -3.82 13.12 -6.53
CA ASN A 661 -3.58 11.71 -6.87
C ASN A 661 -3.77 11.44 -8.37
N LYS A 662 -4.85 11.99 -8.95
CA LYS A 662 -5.12 11.91 -10.39
C LYS A 662 -4.06 12.61 -11.23
N PHE A 663 -3.52 13.74 -10.78
CA PHE A 663 -2.52 14.50 -11.53
C PHE A 663 -1.13 13.85 -11.42
N PHE A 664 -0.72 13.47 -10.22
CA PHE A 664 0.60 12.90 -9.94
C PHE A 664 0.58 11.38 -10.12
N SER A 665 0.18 10.63 -9.09
CA SER A 665 0.01 9.17 -9.14
C SER A 665 -0.66 8.69 -7.84
N TYR A 666 -1.46 7.63 -7.93
CA TYR A 666 -1.91 6.86 -6.76
C TYR A 666 -0.84 5.86 -6.27
N GLY A 667 0.21 5.62 -7.06
CA GLY A 667 1.33 4.73 -6.70
C GLY A 667 2.53 5.44 -6.06
N MET A 668 2.40 6.73 -5.71
CA MET A 668 3.48 7.59 -5.22
C MET A 668 3.22 8.04 -3.79
N ALA A 669 4.22 7.93 -2.92
CA ALA A 669 4.21 8.66 -1.65
C ALA A 669 4.51 10.13 -1.92
N PHE A 670 3.68 11.03 -1.40
CA PHE A 670 3.90 12.46 -1.52
C PHE A 670 5.04 12.91 -0.59
N GLY A 671 5.98 13.69 -1.13
CA GLY A 671 7.19 14.08 -0.40
C GLY A 671 6.93 14.93 0.84
N GLY A 672 5.90 15.77 0.77
CA GLY A 672 5.50 16.66 1.87
C GLY A 672 4.93 15.91 3.08
N ALA A 673 4.08 14.91 2.85
CA ALA A 673 3.65 13.98 3.90
C ALA A 673 4.85 13.27 4.52
N GLY A 674 5.89 13.05 3.71
CA GLY A 674 7.07 12.28 4.07
C GLY A 674 6.93 10.81 3.70
N PHE A 675 8.08 10.14 3.58
CA PHE A 675 8.13 8.72 3.24
C PHE A 675 9.36 8.06 3.86
N ALA A 676 9.30 6.74 4.04
CA ALA A 676 10.39 5.92 4.53
C ALA A 676 10.87 4.92 3.48
N ILE A 677 12.18 4.72 3.39
CA ILE A 677 12.81 3.68 2.58
C ILE A 677 13.68 2.81 3.48
N SER A 678 13.54 1.49 3.34
CA SER A 678 14.40 0.56 4.09
C SER A 678 15.87 0.68 3.65
N TYR A 679 16.79 0.42 4.58
CA TYR A 679 18.23 0.52 4.33
C TYR A 679 18.71 -0.16 3.02
N PRO A 680 18.38 -1.44 2.73
CA PRO A 680 18.86 -2.10 1.52
C PRO A 680 18.34 -1.45 0.23
N LEU A 681 17.08 -0.99 0.20
CA LEU A 681 16.51 -0.31 -0.96
C LEU A 681 17.15 1.08 -1.14
N ALA A 682 17.35 1.83 -0.07
CA ALA A 682 17.99 3.14 -0.12
C ALA A 682 19.43 3.06 -0.68
N LYS A 683 20.20 2.03 -0.30
CA LYS A 683 21.55 1.80 -0.83
C LYS A 683 21.57 1.51 -2.33
N VAL A 684 20.55 0.84 -2.87
CA VAL A 684 20.44 0.58 -4.31
C VAL A 684 19.96 1.82 -5.03
N LEU A 685 18.88 2.44 -4.55
CA LEU A 685 18.33 3.68 -5.11
C LEU A 685 19.41 4.77 -5.22
N ALA A 686 20.21 4.98 -4.18
CA ALA A 686 21.27 5.99 -4.19
C ALA A 686 22.32 5.79 -5.30
N ARG A 687 22.60 4.55 -5.71
CA ARG A 687 23.56 4.25 -6.80
C ARG A 687 22.99 4.57 -8.17
N VAL A 688 21.69 4.30 -8.35
CA VAL A 688 21.03 4.39 -9.67
C VAL A 688 20.33 5.73 -9.90
N LEU A 689 20.09 6.50 -8.83
CA LEU A 689 19.26 7.72 -8.83
C LEU A 689 19.70 8.72 -9.88
N ASP A 690 20.99 9.05 -9.94
CA ASP A 690 21.51 10.05 -10.88
C ASP A 690 21.20 9.66 -12.34
N SER A 691 21.44 8.40 -12.74
CA SER A 691 21.08 7.93 -14.09
C SER A 691 19.58 7.99 -14.36
N CYS A 692 18.75 7.74 -13.33
CA CYS A 692 17.30 7.82 -13.43
C CYS A 692 16.84 9.27 -13.60
N LEU A 693 17.41 10.23 -12.86
CA LEU A 693 17.06 11.64 -12.97
C LEU A 693 17.25 12.17 -14.40
N GLU A 694 18.27 11.69 -15.11
CA GLU A 694 18.52 12.02 -16.53
C GLU A 694 17.44 11.50 -17.49
N ARG A 695 16.75 10.40 -17.14
CA ARG A 695 15.66 9.80 -17.94
C ARG A 695 14.32 10.53 -17.77
N TYR A 696 14.13 11.24 -16.66
CA TYR A 696 12.84 11.88 -16.35
C TYR A 696 12.85 13.42 -16.34
N PRO A 697 13.53 14.14 -17.26
CA PRO A 697 13.66 15.59 -17.17
C PRO A 697 12.31 16.34 -17.24
N HIS A 698 11.27 15.67 -17.74
CA HIS A 698 9.91 16.19 -17.93
C HIS A 698 9.01 16.10 -16.69
N LEU A 699 9.42 15.45 -15.59
CA LEU A 699 8.59 15.38 -14.38
C LEU A 699 8.60 16.70 -13.58
N TYR A 700 7.46 17.04 -12.98
CA TYR A 700 7.26 18.30 -12.25
C TYR A 700 8.12 18.40 -10.98
N GLY A 701 7.89 17.48 -10.03
CA GLY A 701 8.43 17.52 -8.66
C GLY A 701 9.47 16.43 -8.38
N SER A 702 10.02 16.46 -7.17
CA SER A 702 11.04 15.52 -6.68
C SER A 702 10.47 14.14 -6.37
N ASP A 703 9.35 14.09 -5.68
CA ASP A 703 8.55 12.91 -5.35
C ASP A 703 8.15 12.10 -6.59
N ALA A 704 7.68 12.77 -7.66
CA ALA A 704 7.40 12.08 -8.93
C ALA A 704 8.64 11.39 -9.51
N ARG A 705 9.83 11.95 -9.31
CA ARG A 705 11.10 11.39 -9.78
C ARG A 705 11.52 10.20 -8.92
N ILE A 706 11.41 10.31 -7.60
CA ILE A 706 11.68 9.19 -6.69
C ILE A 706 10.75 8.01 -6.99
N HIS A 707 9.45 8.27 -7.18
CA HIS A 707 8.50 7.25 -7.60
C HIS A 707 8.88 6.60 -8.93
N ALA A 708 9.30 7.40 -9.93
CA ALA A 708 9.76 6.86 -11.21
C ALA A 708 10.99 5.94 -11.04
N CYS A 709 11.99 6.35 -10.26
CA CYS A 709 13.20 5.55 -10.03
C CYS A 709 12.93 4.28 -9.22
N LEU A 710 12.04 4.34 -8.24
CA LEU A 710 11.60 3.15 -7.50
C LEU A 710 10.79 2.19 -8.38
N SER A 711 9.99 2.73 -9.31
CA SER A 711 9.26 1.94 -10.30
C SER A 711 10.22 1.19 -11.23
N GLU A 712 11.33 1.81 -11.64
CA GLU A 712 12.40 1.16 -12.43
C GLU A 712 13.12 0.05 -11.65
N LEU A 713 13.24 0.17 -10.32
CA LEU A 713 13.71 -0.91 -9.46
C LEU A 713 12.65 -2.01 -9.26
N GLY A 714 11.43 -1.80 -9.73
CA GLY A 714 10.32 -2.72 -9.61
C GLY A 714 9.60 -2.67 -8.26
N ILE A 715 9.74 -1.59 -7.49
CA ILE A 715 9.13 -1.44 -6.16
C ILE A 715 7.92 -0.53 -6.21
N SER A 716 6.81 -1.03 -5.65
CA SER A 716 5.56 -0.28 -5.48
C SER A 716 5.46 0.34 -4.07
N LEU A 717 4.60 1.34 -3.95
CA LEU A 717 4.28 1.98 -2.66
C LEU A 717 3.63 0.98 -1.70
N THR A 718 4.12 0.94 -0.48
CA THR A 718 3.44 0.38 0.69
C THR A 718 2.69 1.52 1.37
N LEU A 719 1.36 1.52 1.26
CA LEU A 719 0.52 2.60 1.76
C LEU A 719 0.42 2.57 3.29
N GLU A 720 0.77 3.66 3.95
CA GLU A 720 0.58 3.86 5.40
C GLU A 720 -0.24 5.14 5.65
N PRO A 721 -1.53 5.04 5.99
CA PRO A 721 -2.45 6.19 6.09
C PRO A 721 -2.11 7.24 7.16
N GLY A 722 -1.13 7.00 8.04
CA GLY A 722 -0.73 7.95 9.08
C GLY A 722 0.18 9.09 8.58
N PHE A 723 0.65 9.03 7.34
CA PHE A 723 1.37 10.14 6.69
C PHE A 723 0.36 11.05 6.01
N HIS A 724 0.36 12.36 6.31
CA HIS A 724 -0.61 13.31 5.75
C HIS A 724 0.02 14.42 4.93
N GLN A 725 -0.36 14.50 3.65
CA GLN A 725 0.07 15.56 2.73
C GLN A 725 -0.70 16.86 2.98
N LEU A 726 -1.95 16.77 3.44
CA LEU A 726 -2.84 17.89 3.74
C LEU A 726 -2.93 18.91 2.59
N ASP A 727 -3.16 18.45 1.36
CA ASP A 727 -3.46 19.31 0.21
C ASP A 727 -4.86 19.95 0.34
N VAL A 728 -5.02 20.78 1.36
CA VAL A 728 -6.20 21.55 1.75
C VAL A 728 -5.73 22.90 2.33
N GLN A 729 -6.65 23.84 2.51
CA GLN A 729 -6.36 25.15 3.12
C GLN A 729 -7.33 25.47 4.25
N GLY A 730 -6.95 26.40 5.12
CA GLY A 730 -7.85 26.92 6.15
C GLY A 730 -8.04 25.95 7.32
N ASN A 731 -9.29 25.72 7.72
CA ASN A 731 -9.62 24.99 8.94
C ASN A 731 -9.62 23.47 8.73
N VAL A 732 -8.55 22.78 9.16
CA VAL A 732 -8.41 21.32 9.07
C VAL A 732 -9.04 20.53 10.23
N PHE A 733 -9.85 21.17 11.06
CA PHE A 733 -10.49 20.54 12.22
C PHE A 733 -11.09 19.16 11.91
N GLY A 734 -11.89 19.03 10.85
CA GLY A 734 -12.56 17.76 10.54
C GLY A 734 -11.60 16.61 10.24
N LEU A 735 -10.46 16.88 9.58
CA LEU A 735 -9.44 15.86 9.27
C LEU A 735 -8.78 15.35 10.54
N LEU A 736 -8.43 16.27 11.45
CA LEU A 736 -7.76 15.91 12.71
C LEU A 736 -8.72 15.27 13.71
N ALA A 737 -9.99 15.73 13.75
CA ALA A 737 -11.00 15.24 14.68
C ALA A 737 -11.55 13.85 14.31
N ALA A 738 -11.43 13.44 13.05
CA ALA A 738 -11.87 12.13 12.54
C ALA A 738 -10.68 11.25 12.09
N HIS A 739 -9.48 11.49 12.63
CA HIS A 739 -8.31 10.68 12.32
C HIS A 739 -8.54 9.20 12.68
N PRO A 740 -8.13 8.24 11.83
CA PRO A 740 -8.39 6.83 12.06
C PRO A 740 -7.60 6.29 13.27
N VAL A 741 -7.82 5.03 13.62
CA VAL A 741 -7.06 4.29 14.66
C VAL A 741 -5.63 3.93 14.26
N ARG A 742 -5.19 4.35 13.07
CA ARG A 742 -3.77 4.26 12.69
C ARG A 742 -2.98 5.31 13.48
N PRO A 743 -1.71 5.05 13.86
CA PRO A 743 -0.88 6.08 14.46
C PRO A 743 -0.68 7.27 13.52
N LEU A 744 -0.87 8.49 14.01
CA LEU A 744 -0.50 9.70 13.27
C LEU A 744 1.02 9.76 13.14
N VAL A 745 1.55 9.79 11.92
CA VAL A 745 3.00 9.80 11.65
C VAL A 745 3.51 11.18 11.28
N SER A 746 2.77 11.93 10.45
CA SER A 746 3.20 13.26 10.02
C SER A 746 2.05 14.14 9.53
N LEU A 747 2.25 15.45 9.61
CA LEU A 747 1.37 16.48 9.05
C LEU A 747 2.21 17.45 8.18
N HIS A 748 1.65 17.92 7.07
CA HIS A 748 2.33 18.81 6.12
C HIS A 748 1.57 20.12 5.87
N HIS A 749 2.19 21.06 5.17
CA HIS A 749 1.59 22.32 4.73
C HIS A 749 1.03 23.23 5.84
N MET A 750 1.60 23.16 7.05
CA MET A 750 1.11 23.92 8.21
C MET A 750 1.03 25.44 8.00
N ASP A 751 1.82 26.00 7.07
CA ASP A 751 1.84 27.42 6.72
C ASP A 751 0.56 27.97 6.09
N VAL A 752 -0.25 27.12 5.45
CA VAL A 752 -1.49 27.54 4.75
C VAL A 752 -2.76 27.17 5.52
N LEU A 753 -2.59 26.61 6.72
CA LEU A 753 -3.67 26.19 7.60
C LEU A 753 -3.97 27.28 8.63
N PHE A 754 -5.22 27.31 9.10
CA PHE A 754 -5.54 28.04 10.32
C PHE A 754 -4.94 27.30 11.53
N SER A 755 -4.72 28.03 12.63
CA SER A 755 -4.27 27.38 13.86
C SER A 755 -5.25 26.29 14.27
N ILE A 756 -4.73 25.13 14.64
CA ILE A 756 -5.54 23.96 14.98
C ILE A 756 -6.24 24.11 16.34
N PHE A 757 -5.77 25.03 17.19
CA PHE A 757 -6.37 25.40 18.47
C PHE A 757 -6.79 26.88 18.47
N PRO A 758 -7.98 27.23 19.00
CA PRO A 758 -8.42 28.62 19.07
C PRO A 758 -7.46 29.51 19.88
N HIS A 759 -7.35 30.78 19.49
CA HIS A 759 -6.53 31.82 20.16
C HIS A 759 -5.03 31.51 20.26
N MET A 760 -4.53 30.59 19.44
CA MET A 760 -3.11 30.25 19.33
C MET A 760 -2.56 30.62 17.94
N THR A 761 -1.25 30.81 17.86
CA THR A 761 -0.55 30.79 16.56
C THR A 761 -0.33 29.34 16.13
N ILE A 762 -0.07 29.10 14.84
CA ILE A 762 0.14 27.73 14.34
C ILE A 762 1.24 26.97 15.11
N ILE A 763 2.39 27.61 15.37
CA ILE A 763 3.49 27.02 16.15
C ILE A 763 3.08 26.75 17.60
N LYS A 764 2.37 27.69 18.26
CA LYS A 764 1.88 27.47 19.63
C LYS A 764 0.89 26.31 19.68
N SER A 765 -0.01 26.21 18.70
CA SER A 765 -0.98 25.13 18.60
C SER A 765 -0.33 23.76 18.35
N LEU A 766 0.73 23.71 17.56
CA LEU A 766 1.49 22.47 17.38
C LEU A 766 2.25 22.07 18.65
N ARG A 767 2.92 23.01 19.33
CA ARG A 767 3.54 22.73 20.65
C ARG A 767 2.52 22.19 21.65
N HIS A 768 1.32 22.75 21.63
CA HIS A 768 0.20 22.28 22.46
C HIS A 768 -0.22 20.85 22.13
N LEU A 769 -0.29 20.49 20.85
CA LEU A 769 -0.56 19.12 20.41
C LEU A 769 0.57 18.15 20.83
N TYR A 770 1.84 18.57 20.73
CA TYR A 770 2.98 17.77 21.19
C TYR A 770 2.96 17.52 22.69
N ALA A 771 2.44 18.46 23.49
CA ALA A 771 2.27 18.23 24.93
C ALA A 771 1.29 17.07 25.21
N ALA A 772 0.24 16.90 24.40
CA ALA A 772 -0.62 15.72 24.48
C ALA A 772 0.10 14.45 23.97
N ALA A 773 0.77 14.54 22.82
CA ALA A 773 1.50 13.41 22.22
C ALA A 773 2.62 12.88 23.13
N ALA A 774 3.23 13.73 23.97
CA ALA A 774 4.24 13.31 24.94
C ALA A 774 3.67 12.39 26.04
N VAL A 775 2.37 12.48 26.33
CA VAL A 775 1.71 11.68 27.38
C VAL A 775 1.27 10.32 26.83
N ASP A 776 0.53 10.29 25.72
CA ASP A 776 0.05 9.07 25.06
C ASP A 776 0.22 9.16 23.52
N PRO A 777 1.43 8.92 23.00
CA PRO A 777 1.77 9.19 21.60
C PRO A 777 0.94 8.35 20.62
N HIS A 778 0.73 7.07 20.93
CA HIS A 778 0.05 6.15 20.02
C HIS A 778 -1.44 6.47 19.86
N ARG A 779 -2.04 7.17 20.83
CA ARG A 779 -3.46 7.54 20.85
C ARG A 779 -3.74 8.92 20.26
N ILE A 780 -2.71 9.75 20.00
CA ILE A 780 -2.91 11.13 19.53
C ILE A 780 -3.80 11.17 18.29
N LEU A 781 -4.83 12.03 18.34
CA LEU A 781 -5.90 12.20 17.35
C LEU A 781 -6.85 11.01 17.13
N GLN A 782 -6.55 9.81 17.63
CA GLN A 782 -7.41 8.64 17.39
C GLN A 782 -8.84 8.93 17.84
N GLN A 783 -9.78 8.69 16.92
CA GLN A 783 -11.19 8.95 17.16
C GLN A 783 -11.85 7.79 17.90
N THR A 784 -12.53 8.12 19.01
CA THR A 784 -13.38 7.20 19.80
C THR A 784 -14.78 7.82 19.92
N VAL A 785 -15.84 7.02 19.83
CA VAL A 785 -17.23 7.52 19.89
C VAL A 785 -17.99 6.84 21.02
N CYS A 786 -18.63 7.63 21.88
CA CYS A 786 -19.44 7.17 23.02
C CYS A 786 -20.88 7.66 22.86
N TYR A 787 -21.82 6.95 23.50
CA TYR A 787 -23.22 7.36 23.56
C TYR A 787 -23.63 7.60 25.01
N ASP A 788 -24.19 8.79 25.27
CA ASP A 788 -24.81 9.12 26.56
C ASP A 788 -26.25 8.61 26.57
N ARG A 789 -26.57 7.71 27.50
CA ARG A 789 -27.89 7.07 27.59
C ARG A 789 -28.97 7.97 28.19
N TRP A 790 -28.60 8.98 28.99
CA TRP A 790 -29.56 9.80 29.72
C TRP A 790 -30.06 10.97 28.87
N PHE A 791 -29.17 11.62 28.12
CA PHE A 791 -29.49 12.80 27.31
C PHE A 791 -29.59 12.51 25.81
N SER A 792 -29.37 11.26 25.41
CA SER A 792 -29.35 10.86 24.00
C SER A 792 -28.30 11.60 23.15
N TRP A 793 -27.13 11.85 23.74
CA TRP A 793 -26.03 12.54 23.07
C TRP A 793 -25.04 11.56 22.45
N THR A 794 -24.45 11.94 21.31
CA THR A 794 -23.27 11.27 20.76
C THR A 794 -22.03 12.09 21.06
N VAL A 795 -21.00 11.46 21.63
CA VAL A 795 -19.73 12.10 21.98
C VAL A 795 -18.63 11.51 21.10
N SER A 796 -17.95 12.36 20.33
CA SER A 796 -16.82 11.98 19.48
C SER A 796 -15.55 12.61 20.04
N VAL A 797 -14.64 11.77 20.52
CA VAL A 797 -13.37 12.14 21.16
C VAL A 797 -12.23 11.91 20.19
N SER A 798 -11.54 12.99 19.79
CA SER A 798 -10.22 12.94 19.16
C SER A 798 -9.18 13.21 20.24
N TRP A 799 -8.53 12.15 20.71
CA TRP A 799 -7.72 12.20 21.92
C TRP A 799 -6.55 13.19 21.77
N GLY A 800 -6.39 14.08 22.77
CA GLY A 800 -5.35 15.11 22.77
C GLY A 800 -5.62 16.30 21.84
N TYR A 801 -6.78 16.35 21.18
CA TYR A 801 -7.16 17.44 20.28
C TYR A 801 -8.51 18.07 20.60
N ALA A 802 -9.61 17.34 20.39
CA ALA A 802 -10.94 17.92 20.55
C ALA A 802 -12.02 16.87 20.85
N VAL A 803 -13.07 17.29 21.56
CA VAL A 803 -14.28 16.51 21.79
C VAL A 803 -15.48 17.25 21.18
N GLN A 804 -16.29 16.50 20.43
CA GLN A 804 -17.52 16.96 19.80
C GLN A 804 -18.71 16.31 20.51
N VAL A 805 -19.71 17.08 20.93
CA VAL A 805 -20.91 16.54 21.61
C VAL A 805 -22.16 16.88 20.80
N PHE A 806 -22.69 15.91 20.09
CA PHE A 806 -23.93 16.04 19.32
C PHE A 806 -25.14 15.93 20.25
N GLY A 807 -26.07 16.88 20.16
CA GLY A 807 -27.30 16.89 20.98
C GLY A 807 -28.36 15.88 20.56
N ASN A 808 -27.96 14.88 19.78
CA ASN A 808 -28.79 13.83 19.22
C ASN A 808 -27.92 12.60 18.94
N HIS A 809 -28.58 11.45 18.78
CA HIS A 809 -27.91 10.24 18.32
C HIS A 809 -27.47 10.36 16.87
N VAL A 810 -26.17 10.19 16.63
CA VAL A 810 -25.54 10.07 15.32
C VAL A 810 -25.03 8.64 15.19
N ARG A 811 -25.34 7.93 14.10
CA ARG A 811 -24.87 6.55 13.94
C ARG A 811 -23.35 6.51 13.84
N LEU A 812 -22.73 5.38 14.17
CA LEU A 812 -21.26 5.34 14.18
C LEU A 812 -20.63 5.59 12.80
N PRO A 813 -21.06 4.95 11.69
CA PRO A 813 -20.49 5.23 10.37
C PRO A 813 -20.63 6.69 9.93
N GLU A 814 -21.64 7.39 10.47
CA GLU A 814 -21.90 8.81 10.25
C GLU A 814 -20.94 9.68 11.08
N ALA A 815 -20.75 9.34 12.37
CA ALA A 815 -19.86 10.04 13.29
C ALA A 815 -18.37 9.91 12.94
N LEU A 816 -17.97 8.86 12.21
CA LEU A 816 -16.60 8.64 11.74
C LEU A 816 -16.23 9.46 10.51
N ARG A 817 -17.18 10.13 9.86
CA ARG A 817 -16.91 10.89 8.63
C ARG A 817 -16.18 12.20 8.91
N VAL A 818 -15.31 12.59 7.98
CA VAL A 818 -14.55 13.84 8.05
C VAL A 818 -15.47 15.03 7.76
N GLN A 819 -15.61 15.94 8.71
CA GLN A 819 -16.33 17.19 8.48
C GLN A 819 -15.56 18.10 7.52
N GLN A 820 -16.20 18.59 6.46
CA GLN A 820 -15.57 19.45 5.45
C GLN A 820 -15.37 20.90 5.94
N SER A 821 -14.60 21.09 7.01
CA SER A 821 -14.30 22.41 7.57
C SER A 821 -13.24 23.19 6.79
N TYR A 822 -12.48 22.51 5.93
CA TYR A 822 -11.36 23.03 5.16
C TYR A 822 -11.78 23.53 3.77
N MET A 823 -10.87 24.21 3.10
CA MET A 823 -11.03 24.68 1.73
C MET A 823 -10.18 23.84 0.75
N PRO A 824 -10.58 23.75 -0.53
CA PRO A 824 -9.77 23.08 -1.55
C PRO A 824 -8.37 23.68 -1.72
N TRP A 825 -7.39 22.84 -2.07
CA TRP A 825 -6.00 23.27 -2.31
C TRP A 825 -5.85 24.38 -3.36
N LYS A 826 -6.68 24.39 -4.41
CA LYS A 826 -6.64 25.43 -5.45
C LYS A 826 -7.76 26.45 -5.23
N LYS A 827 -7.40 27.74 -5.18
CA LYS A 827 -8.34 28.87 -5.09
C LYS A 827 -9.39 28.78 -6.21
N GLY A 828 -10.67 28.90 -5.85
CA GLY A 828 -11.80 28.79 -6.79
C GLY A 828 -12.24 27.35 -7.13
N GLY A 829 -11.69 26.34 -6.46
CA GLY A 829 -11.92 24.92 -6.72
C GLY A 829 -13.32 24.38 -6.36
N LYS A 830 -14.40 24.98 -6.88
CA LYS A 830 -15.74 24.39 -6.83
C LYS A 830 -15.70 22.98 -7.43
N GLY A 831 -16.14 21.98 -6.68
CA GLY A 831 -16.17 20.58 -7.12
C GLY A 831 -14.86 19.80 -7.00
N MET A 832 -13.88 20.29 -6.23
CA MET A 832 -12.81 19.44 -5.71
C MET A 832 -13.38 18.41 -4.75
N VAL A 833 -12.80 17.22 -4.78
CA VAL A 833 -13.29 16.05 -4.06
C VAL A 833 -12.11 15.31 -3.42
N TYR A 834 -12.42 14.42 -2.49
CA TYR A 834 -11.47 13.81 -1.57
C TYR A 834 -11.62 12.29 -1.56
N ASP A 835 -10.54 11.57 -1.33
CA ASP A 835 -10.52 10.10 -1.36
C ASP A 835 -10.82 9.49 0.03
N PHE A 836 -11.79 10.08 0.76
CA PHE A 836 -12.29 9.62 2.05
C PHE A 836 -13.73 10.09 2.29
N ASP A 837 -14.40 9.49 3.26
CA ASP A 837 -15.79 9.79 3.59
C ASP A 837 -15.93 11.17 4.23
N THR A 838 -16.83 11.99 3.70
CA THR A 838 -17.03 13.36 4.15
C THR A 838 -18.44 13.63 4.67
N TRP A 839 -18.54 14.61 5.55
CA TRP A 839 -19.77 15.12 6.15
C TRP A 839 -19.85 16.64 5.99
N ASP A 840 -21.05 17.14 5.69
CA ASP A 840 -21.29 18.58 5.47
C ASP A 840 -21.00 19.41 6.73
N PHE A 841 -20.13 20.42 6.59
CA PHE A 841 -19.85 21.35 7.68
C PHE A 841 -20.84 22.52 7.65
N ASN A 842 -21.84 22.47 8.55
CA ASN A 842 -22.92 23.46 8.58
C ASN A 842 -22.36 24.89 8.76
N PRO A 843 -22.68 25.89 7.92
CA PRO A 843 -22.14 27.24 8.08
C PRO A 843 -22.62 27.96 9.36
N ASP A 844 -23.79 27.62 9.89
CA ASP A 844 -24.34 28.19 11.12
C ASP A 844 -23.73 27.52 12.36
N PRO A 845 -22.93 28.24 13.18
CA PRO A 845 -22.33 27.68 14.39
C PRO A 845 -23.34 27.14 15.40
N CYS A 846 -24.56 27.68 15.45
CA CYS A 846 -25.58 27.23 16.40
C CYS A 846 -26.23 25.90 16.00
N ARG A 847 -26.15 25.54 14.72
CA ARG A 847 -26.58 24.23 14.20
C ARG A 847 -25.48 23.17 14.26
N ARG A 848 -24.26 23.55 14.63
CA ARG A 848 -23.17 22.60 14.89
C ARG A 848 -23.27 22.03 16.29
N GLN A 849 -22.66 20.88 16.48
CA GLN A 849 -22.29 20.34 17.77
C GLN A 849 -21.28 21.26 18.48
N PRO A 850 -21.43 21.53 19.80
CA PRO A 850 -20.37 22.20 20.57
C PRO A 850 -19.05 21.42 20.51
N ILE A 851 -17.96 22.17 20.40
CA ILE A 851 -16.59 21.65 20.33
C ILE A 851 -15.82 22.08 21.58
N PHE A 852 -15.15 21.13 22.21
CA PHE A 852 -14.28 21.32 23.38
C PHE A 852 -12.86 21.00 22.96
N PHE A 853 -11.94 21.94 23.13
CA PHE A 853 -10.55 21.77 22.71
C PHE A 853 -9.68 21.36 23.89
N PHE A 854 -8.67 20.53 23.60
CA PHE A 854 -7.69 20.07 24.57
C PHE A 854 -7.00 21.24 25.29
N THR A 855 -6.82 21.12 26.60
CA THR A 855 -6.21 22.15 27.46
C THR A 855 -5.00 21.65 28.23
N ASN A 856 -5.06 20.46 28.81
CA ASN A 856 -3.91 19.83 29.43
C ASN A 856 -4.07 18.31 29.51
N ALA A 857 -2.95 17.63 29.70
CA ALA A 857 -2.86 16.21 29.95
C ALA A 857 -2.07 15.97 31.25
N SER A 858 -2.41 14.91 31.97
CA SER A 858 -1.68 14.43 33.14
C SER A 858 -1.57 12.91 33.13
N SER A 859 -0.53 12.38 33.76
CA SER A 859 -0.35 10.96 34.00
C SER A 859 -0.24 10.71 35.51
N ALA A 860 -0.89 9.66 36.01
CA ALA A 860 -0.73 9.25 37.41
C ALA A 860 0.73 8.88 37.73
N ALA A 861 1.13 8.91 39.01
CA ALA A 861 2.51 8.65 39.43
C ALA A 861 3.04 7.25 39.02
N ALA A 862 2.15 6.27 38.83
CA ALA A 862 2.47 4.94 38.32
C ALA A 862 2.62 4.87 36.78
N GLY A 863 2.31 5.95 36.05
CA GLY A 863 2.48 6.07 34.59
C GLY A 863 1.37 5.45 33.72
N ASP A 864 0.56 4.55 34.27
CA ASP A 864 -0.38 3.74 33.48
C ASP A 864 -1.72 4.41 33.16
N ARG A 865 -2.19 5.34 34.01
CA ARG A 865 -3.46 6.06 33.82
C ARG A 865 -3.18 7.48 33.35
N VAL A 866 -3.78 7.86 32.22
CA VAL A 866 -3.69 9.19 31.61
C VAL A 866 -5.03 9.90 31.68
N SER A 867 -5.01 11.23 31.78
CA SER A 867 -6.21 12.05 31.87
C SER A 867 -6.02 13.34 31.10
N THR A 868 -7.01 13.72 30.31
CA THR A 868 -7.00 14.92 29.46
C THR A 868 -8.23 15.78 29.72
N VAL A 869 -8.06 17.10 29.71
CA VAL A 869 -9.14 18.06 29.97
C VAL A 869 -9.39 18.89 28.72
N TYR A 870 -10.67 19.06 28.37
CA TYR A 870 -11.13 19.80 27.20
C TYR A 870 -12.10 20.89 27.64
N ARG A 871 -11.96 22.10 27.09
CA ARG A 871 -12.82 23.23 27.44
C ARG A 871 -13.38 23.91 26.20
N LYS A 872 -14.54 24.54 26.34
CA LYS A 872 -15.11 25.37 25.30
C LYS A 872 -14.30 26.66 25.17
N MET A 873 -13.56 26.80 24.06
CA MET A 873 -12.69 27.97 23.80
C MET A 873 -13.36 29.02 22.90
N THR A 874 -14.48 28.67 22.28
CA THR A 874 -15.29 29.56 21.43
C THR A 874 -16.62 29.89 22.11
N LYS A 875 -16.93 31.18 22.26
CA LYS A 875 -18.19 31.65 22.85
C LYS A 875 -19.21 31.95 21.75
N GLU A 876 -19.89 30.91 21.29
CA GLU A 876 -21.00 31.06 20.35
C GLU A 876 -22.23 31.61 21.09
N LYS A 877 -22.83 32.70 20.58
CA LYS A 877 -24.05 33.29 21.15
C LYS A 877 -25.30 32.54 20.68
N CYS A 878 -25.40 31.27 21.03
CA CYS A 878 -26.55 30.43 20.69
C CYS A 878 -27.54 30.39 21.86
N ARG A 879 -28.84 30.44 21.55
CA ARG A 879 -29.88 30.10 22.53
C ARG A 879 -29.99 28.58 22.61
N PHE A 880 -30.00 28.03 23.82
CA PHE A 880 -30.13 26.59 24.06
C PHE A 880 -30.86 26.33 25.37
N ASP A 881 -31.54 25.20 25.46
CA ASP A 881 -32.23 24.75 26.68
C ASP A 881 -31.28 24.02 27.65
N LEU A 882 -31.80 23.63 28.82
CA LEU A 882 -31.05 22.89 29.84
C LEU A 882 -30.70 21.45 29.46
N ALA A 883 -31.32 20.88 28.42
CA ALA A 883 -31.02 19.55 27.89
C ALA A 883 -29.95 19.59 26.77
N SER A 884 -29.53 20.78 26.35
CA SER A 884 -28.50 20.94 25.33
C SER A 884 -27.10 20.66 25.86
N PRO A 885 -26.24 19.96 25.09
CA PRO A 885 -24.83 19.78 25.45
C PRO A 885 -24.04 21.10 25.48
N ARG A 886 -24.64 22.20 24.98
CA ARG A 886 -24.04 23.53 25.01
C ARG A 886 -23.89 24.09 26.43
N LYS A 887 -24.59 23.54 27.44
CA LYS A 887 -24.41 23.88 28.85
C LYS A 887 -23.07 23.43 29.43
N LEU A 888 -22.44 22.41 28.83
CA LEU A 888 -21.16 21.90 29.27
C LEU A 888 -20.07 22.97 29.07
N GLU A 889 -19.19 23.08 30.04
CA GLU A 889 -18.03 23.97 30.06
C GLU A 889 -16.72 23.19 29.94
N GLU A 890 -16.67 21.97 30.52
CA GLU A 890 -15.49 21.12 30.59
C GLU A 890 -15.84 19.65 30.33
N ILE A 891 -14.93 18.93 29.67
CA ILE A 891 -14.97 17.48 29.50
C ILE A 891 -13.64 16.91 29.97
N LYS A 892 -13.68 15.85 30.78
CA LYS A 892 -12.49 15.09 31.20
C LYS A 892 -12.53 13.72 30.56
N VAL A 893 -11.42 13.32 29.96
CA VAL A 893 -11.28 12.00 29.34
C VAL A 893 -10.15 11.26 30.03
N HIS A 894 -10.47 10.09 30.57
CA HIS A 894 -9.56 9.19 31.26
C HIS A 894 -9.32 7.95 30.42
N SER A 895 -8.11 7.39 30.49
CA SER A 895 -7.80 6.11 29.86
C SER A 895 -6.55 5.49 30.46
N HIS A 896 -6.30 4.22 30.14
CA HIS A 896 -4.96 3.65 30.24
C HIS A 896 -4.09 4.13 29.08
N LYS A 897 -2.78 4.30 29.30
CA LYS A 897 -1.84 4.68 28.24
C LYS A 897 -1.83 3.61 27.13
N LEU A 898 -2.03 4.02 25.88
CA LEU A 898 -2.06 3.08 24.76
C LEU A 898 -0.64 2.69 24.34
N VAL A 899 -0.28 1.43 24.58
CA VAL A 899 0.96 0.84 24.06
C VAL A 899 0.59 -0.19 23.02
N LEU A 900 0.61 0.22 21.75
CA LEU A 900 0.33 -0.70 20.64
C LEU A 900 1.34 -1.85 20.66
N ASP A 901 0.91 -3.07 20.39
CA ASP A 901 1.81 -4.16 20.04
C ASP A 901 1.89 -4.33 18.51
N ARG A 902 2.48 -5.44 18.04
CA ARG A 902 2.56 -5.72 16.60
C ARG A 902 1.22 -6.16 16.01
N ASN A 903 0.41 -6.92 16.74
CA ASN A 903 -0.87 -7.41 16.26
C ASN A 903 -1.87 -6.26 16.15
N GLN A 904 -1.95 -5.38 17.16
CA GLN A 904 -2.78 -4.18 17.13
C GLN A 904 -2.39 -3.19 16.01
N LEU A 905 -1.14 -3.18 15.56
CA LEU A 905 -0.73 -2.40 14.38
C LEU A 905 -1.18 -3.02 13.05
N LEU A 906 -1.34 -4.35 13.00
CA LEU A 906 -1.74 -5.08 11.81
C LEU A 906 -3.27 -5.18 11.70
N ALA A 907 -3.95 -5.50 12.81
CA ALA A 907 -5.40 -5.57 12.97
C ALA A 907 -5.89 -4.56 14.04
N PRO A 908 -5.89 -3.25 13.73
CA PRO A 908 -6.32 -2.25 14.71
C PRO A 908 -7.84 -2.34 14.94
N ARG A 909 -8.24 -2.35 16.22
CA ARG A 909 -9.63 -2.22 16.67
C ARG A 909 -9.82 -0.88 17.38
N ARG A 910 -10.94 -0.20 17.13
CA ARG A 910 -11.32 0.98 17.92
C ARG A 910 -11.49 0.61 19.38
N GLN A 911 -11.01 1.48 20.26
CA GLN A 911 -11.34 1.40 21.67
C GLN A 911 -12.80 1.83 21.90
N CYS A 912 -13.37 1.33 22.99
CA CYS A 912 -14.72 1.67 23.44
C CYS A 912 -14.63 2.78 24.49
N CYS A 913 -15.75 3.43 24.77
CA CYS A 913 -15.79 4.42 25.84
C CYS A 913 -17.15 4.52 26.50
N ASP A 914 -17.11 4.92 27.77
CA ASP A 914 -18.28 5.10 28.62
C ASP A 914 -18.38 6.56 29.05
N VAL A 915 -19.59 7.11 29.02
CA VAL A 915 -19.89 8.40 29.68
C VAL A 915 -20.17 8.10 31.16
N LEU A 916 -19.33 8.66 32.03
CA LEU A 916 -19.39 8.42 33.47
C LEU A 916 -20.41 9.34 34.15
N ALA A 917 -20.88 8.94 35.34
CA ALA A 917 -21.70 9.80 36.18
C ALA A 917 -20.92 11.05 36.57
N SER A 918 -21.42 12.23 36.16
CA SER A 918 -20.74 13.49 36.45
C SER A 918 -21.05 13.99 37.86
N THR A 919 -20.06 14.62 38.49
CA THR A 919 -20.20 15.33 39.77
C THR A 919 -20.78 16.75 39.62
N SER A 920 -20.95 17.23 38.38
CA SER A 920 -21.45 18.58 38.07
C SER A 920 -22.20 18.63 36.73
N GLU A 921 -23.32 19.34 36.66
CA GLU A 921 -24.11 19.48 35.42
C GLU A 921 -23.37 20.17 34.25
N ARG A 922 -22.23 20.82 34.54
CA ARG A 922 -21.40 21.53 33.55
C ARG A 922 -20.15 20.76 33.12
N VAL A 923 -19.90 19.61 33.74
CA VAL A 923 -18.74 18.75 33.48
C VAL A 923 -19.24 17.42 32.94
N MET A 924 -18.53 16.87 31.96
CA MET A 924 -18.73 15.49 31.51
C MET A 924 -17.44 14.71 31.72
N GLU A 925 -17.54 13.48 32.21
CA GLU A 925 -16.39 12.59 32.38
C GLU A 925 -16.56 11.36 31.49
N ILE A 926 -15.48 10.96 30.82
CA ILE A 926 -15.47 9.87 29.85
C ILE A 926 -14.29 8.94 30.17
N GLU A 927 -14.51 7.64 30.15
CA GLU A 927 -13.44 6.63 30.22
C GLU A 927 -13.29 5.95 28.85
N ILE A 928 -12.09 6.00 28.26
CA ILE A 928 -11.75 5.19 27.08
C ILE A 928 -11.00 3.94 27.54
N ARG A 929 -11.45 2.79 27.03
CA ARG A 929 -10.95 1.46 27.39
C ARG A 929 -10.95 0.51 26.21
N GLU A 930 -10.27 -0.62 26.36
CA GLU A 930 -10.45 -1.74 25.43
C GLU A 930 -11.93 -2.18 25.41
N CYS A 931 -12.42 -2.51 24.23
CA CYS A 931 -13.74 -3.12 24.07
C CYS A 931 -13.72 -4.55 24.60
N LYS A 932 -14.84 -5.02 25.16
CA LYS A 932 -15.03 -6.47 25.37
C LYS A 932 -15.12 -7.18 24.02
N GLU A 933 -14.97 -8.50 24.04
CA GLU A 933 -14.89 -9.31 22.83
C GLU A 933 -16.02 -9.03 21.85
N ASP A 934 -17.28 -9.14 22.26
CA ASP A 934 -18.47 -8.89 21.42
C ASP A 934 -19.07 -7.49 21.57
N GLU A 935 -18.37 -6.58 22.26
CA GLU A 935 -18.86 -5.23 22.48
C GLU A 935 -18.84 -4.41 21.20
N ILE A 936 -20.04 -3.99 20.81
CA ILE A 936 -20.29 -3.05 19.73
C ILE A 936 -20.45 -1.64 20.30
N THR A 937 -19.95 -0.65 19.56
CA THR A 937 -20.15 0.78 19.80
C THR A 937 -21.45 1.20 19.12
N PHE A 938 -22.56 1.03 19.82
CA PHE A 938 -23.89 1.29 19.28
C PHE A 938 -24.77 2.05 20.25
N LEU A 939 -25.87 2.54 19.70
CA LEU A 939 -26.95 3.14 20.45
C LEU A 939 -27.72 2.07 21.25
N GLN A 940 -27.58 2.06 22.58
CA GLN A 940 -28.50 1.31 23.43
C GLN A 940 -29.84 2.07 23.50
N GLN A 941 -30.90 1.45 23.01
CA GLN A 941 -32.28 1.97 23.07
C GLN A 941 -32.88 1.79 24.46
#